data_AF-A0A8J7MXE1-F1
#
_entry.id   AF-A0A8J7MXE1-F1
#
_cell.length_a   1.000
_cell.length_b   1.000
_cell.length_c   1.000
_cell.angle_alpha   90.00
_cell.angle_beta   90.00
_cell.angle_gamma   90.00
#
_symmetry.space_group_name_H-M   'P 1'
#
loop_
_entity.id
_entity.type
_entity.pdbx_description
1 polymer ?
#
loop_
_entity_poly.entity_id
_entity_poly.type
_entity_poly.pdbx_seq_one_letter_code
_entity_poly.pdbx_strand_id
1 'polypeptide(L)'
;MSPSFVGAPSRLASPLLLFGSAIFLSAWLLFQVQPMFAKMALPLLGGAPAVWNTALVFFQAALLLGYVYAHFLGTRLPLKAQVAVHLAVLAAAFLFLPVAIGDAWRAPPGAAPVPWLIGLLAVSVGLPFFALSATSPLLQRWFGETAHDSARDPYFLYGASNLGSLLALVAYPLLLEPSLALADQSGLWTFAYVVLAIAIGAAGCMALVYARKRGAPRRIERPSHRVLGAPDWRTRLDWTLFAFVPSGLLVAVTTLITTDIVAVPLFWVIPLALYLLSFALVFARRPLVPPGWMVVAQAPLLVMAALTATWFSTKFHYLIMGVMLALLFVTAMVCHGRLVERRPPTRHLTEFYVWMSLGGILGSAFAALLAPLVFDRVIELAILCAAAAFLRPRTDHTEEKSDPRFRLAATAVLRDLSFPVAGTALALMLAPRLGSDNGATSLLLLTLAIIFSIAFTMLSAGRPLRFGLCIVALAVFGLQFGERASADVAHRDRTFFGTHLIKRDAEKDALLFYHGSTLHGAQHLSAARRRERQTYYHGGTGVGRVFAALGAAGAAPKRVGAIGLGAGEIACYRGEGQAWTFFEIDPAVVRIAASGRWFRYLPDCAPDARIVVGDGRLTLAREPAASFDLLVLDAFASDSIPAHLVTREAFRLYLEKLA
;
A
#
# COMPACT_ATOMS: atom_id res chain seq x y z
N MET A 1 34.90 -42.43 40.64
CA MET A 1 34.57 -41.02 40.97
C MET A 1 33.37 -40.62 40.13
N SER A 2 32.33 -40.16 40.80
CA SER A 2 30.92 -40.29 40.44
C SER A 2 30.46 -39.40 39.27
N PRO A 3 29.62 -39.90 38.34
CA PRO A 3 28.90 -39.09 37.36
C PRO A 3 27.48 -38.78 37.89
N SER A 4 27.16 -37.50 38.12
CA SER A 4 25.80 -37.01 38.45
C SER A 4 25.86 -35.48 38.39
N PHE A 5 25.12 -34.73 37.56
CA PHE A 5 23.71 -34.82 37.22
C PHE A 5 23.49 -34.41 35.75
N VAL A 6 23.02 -35.35 34.92
CA VAL A 6 22.20 -34.99 33.75
C VAL A 6 20.83 -34.64 34.31
N GLY A 7 20.51 -33.34 34.37
CA GLY A 7 19.15 -32.91 34.66
C GLY A 7 18.22 -33.49 33.60
N ALA A 8 17.25 -34.29 34.02
CA ALA A 8 16.22 -34.84 33.17
C ALA A 8 15.60 -33.74 32.28
N PRO A 9 15.30 -34.01 30.99
CA PRO A 9 14.52 -33.09 30.19
C PRO A 9 13.13 -33.03 30.82
N SER A 10 12.83 -31.93 31.51
CA SER A 10 11.50 -31.69 32.04
C SER A 10 10.50 -31.74 30.89
N ARG A 11 9.43 -32.55 31.01
CA ARG A 11 8.31 -32.75 30.06
C ARG A 11 7.50 -31.49 29.74
N LEU A 12 8.01 -30.30 30.04
CA LEU A 12 7.48 -29.04 29.55
C LEU A 12 7.86 -28.94 28.08
N ALA A 13 6.88 -28.65 27.21
CA ALA A 13 7.16 -28.29 25.82
C ALA A 13 8.35 -27.32 25.79
N SER A 14 9.32 -27.54 24.89
CA SER A 14 10.52 -26.71 24.87
C SER A 14 10.10 -25.23 24.83
N PRO A 15 10.71 -24.34 25.64
CA PRO A 15 10.33 -22.92 25.66
C PRO A 15 10.28 -22.30 24.26
N LEU A 16 11.13 -22.79 23.37
CA LEU A 16 11.15 -22.40 21.97
C LEU A 16 9.85 -22.76 21.21
N LEU A 17 9.32 -23.97 21.38
CA LEU A 17 8.11 -24.41 20.69
C LEU A 17 6.88 -23.64 21.16
N LEU A 18 6.71 -23.46 22.48
CA LEU A 18 5.56 -22.74 23.03
C LEU A 18 5.56 -21.27 22.60
N PHE A 19 6.68 -20.57 22.78
CA PHE A 19 6.78 -19.17 22.43
C PHE A 19 6.74 -18.96 20.91
N GLY A 20 7.44 -19.81 20.15
CA GLY A 20 7.45 -19.75 18.69
C GLY A 20 6.07 -19.99 18.08
N SER A 21 5.34 -21.01 18.54
CA SER A 21 3.98 -21.30 18.04
C SER A 21 2.97 -20.23 18.45
N ALA A 22 3.03 -19.68 19.67
CA ALA A 22 2.17 -18.58 20.09
C ALA A 22 2.43 -17.30 19.27
N ILE A 23 3.70 -16.95 19.03
CA ILE A 23 4.07 -15.81 18.17
C ILE A 23 3.58 -16.04 16.73
N PHE A 24 3.81 -17.24 16.18
CA PHE A 24 3.36 -17.59 14.83
C PHE A 24 1.83 -17.50 14.70
N LEU A 25 1.09 -18.10 15.63
CA LEU A 25 -0.38 -18.08 15.63
C LEU A 25 -0.93 -16.67 15.82
N SER A 26 -0.33 -15.86 16.70
CA SER A 26 -0.71 -14.45 16.85
C SER A 26 -0.52 -13.66 15.56
N ALA A 27 0.59 -13.87 14.87
CA ALA A 27 0.88 -13.22 13.59
C ALA A 27 -0.05 -13.71 12.47
N TRP A 28 -0.37 -15.00 12.46
CA TRP A 28 -1.34 -15.60 11.56
C TRP A 28 -2.73 -14.98 11.72
N LEU A 29 -3.22 -14.86 12.95
CA LEU A 29 -4.52 -14.23 13.24
C LEU A 29 -4.53 -12.74 12.87
N LEU A 30 -3.45 -12.00 13.17
CA LEU A 30 -3.29 -10.60 12.78
C LEU A 30 -3.39 -10.36 11.27
N PHE A 31 -2.88 -11.29 10.46
CA PHE A 31 -2.87 -11.13 9.00
C PHE A 31 -4.07 -11.77 8.31
N GLN A 32 -4.72 -12.77 8.91
CA GLN A 32 -5.99 -13.29 8.41
C GLN A 32 -7.15 -12.29 8.61
N VAL A 33 -7.19 -11.58 9.75
CA VAL A 33 -8.33 -10.72 10.08
C VAL A 33 -8.47 -9.55 9.10
N GLN A 34 -7.37 -9.07 8.53
CA GLN A 34 -7.36 -7.91 7.63
C GLN A 34 -8.14 -8.16 6.32
N PRO A 35 -7.81 -9.17 5.49
CA PRO A 35 -8.58 -9.47 4.28
C PRO A 35 -10.00 -9.99 4.60
N MET A 36 -10.18 -10.70 5.72
CA MET A 36 -11.52 -11.12 6.20
C MET A 36 -12.41 -9.91 6.44
N PHE A 37 -11.94 -8.95 7.23
CA PHE A 37 -12.69 -7.75 7.55
C PHE A 37 -12.85 -6.82 6.34
N ALA A 38 -11.82 -6.68 5.50
CA ALA A 38 -11.92 -5.93 4.25
C ALA A 38 -13.01 -6.50 3.33
N LYS A 39 -13.13 -7.84 3.23
CA LYS A 39 -14.19 -8.49 2.47
C LYS A 39 -15.59 -8.25 3.08
N MET A 40 -15.70 -8.23 4.41
CA MET A 40 -16.95 -7.84 5.09
C MET A 40 -17.33 -6.38 4.82
N ALA A 41 -16.34 -5.47 4.76
CA ALA A 41 -16.57 -4.04 4.57
C ALA A 41 -16.76 -3.63 3.10
N LEU A 42 -16.30 -4.44 2.14
CA LEU A 42 -16.34 -4.16 0.70
C LEU A 42 -17.74 -3.71 0.19
N PRO A 43 -18.86 -4.32 0.60
CA PRO A 43 -20.18 -3.86 0.16
C PRO A 43 -20.53 -2.43 0.62
N LEU A 44 -19.95 -1.93 1.71
CA LEU A 44 -20.31 -0.63 2.28
C LEU A 44 -19.53 0.55 1.70
N LEU A 45 -18.34 0.29 1.16
CA LEU A 45 -17.35 1.32 0.78
C LEU A 45 -17.03 1.34 -0.70
N GLY A 46 -17.47 0.33 -1.43
CA GLY A 46 -17.03 0.08 -2.80
C GLY A 46 -15.63 -0.55 -2.86
N GLY A 47 -15.19 -0.88 -4.08
CA GLY A 47 -13.92 -1.55 -4.36
C GLY A 47 -12.73 -0.64 -4.58
N ALA A 48 -12.78 0.61 -4.09
CA ALA A 48 -11.76 1.61 -4.38
C ALA A 48 -10.40 1.25 -3.73
N PRO A 49 -9.26 1.41 -4.44
CA PRO A 49 -7.92 1.16 -3.89
C PRO A 49 -7.63 1.89 -2.56
N ALA A 50 -8.18 3.10 -2.41
CA ALA A 50 -7.99 3.91 -1.21
C ALA A 50 -8.61 3.30 0.07
N VAL A 51 -9.62 2.43 -0.05
CA VAL A 51 -10.19 1.66 1.09
C VAL A 51 -9.11 0.77 1.70
N TRP A 52 -8.38 0.03 0.86
CA TRP A 52 -7.28 -0.81 1.32
C TRP A 52 -6.15 0.01 1.93
N ASN A 53 -5.71 1.08 1.26
CA ASN A 53 -4.65 1.94 1.76
C ASN A 53 -4.99 2.54 3.14
N THR A 54 -6.24 2.96 3.33
CA THR A 54 -6.73 3.46 4.61
C THR A 54 -6.74 2.38 5.69
N ALA A 55 -7.22 1.16 5.36
CA ALA A 55 -7.21 0.03 6.27
C ALA A 55 -5.78 -0.36 6.69
N LEU A 56 -4.83 -0.35 5.77
CA LEU A 56 -3.42 -0.63 6.05
C LEU A 56 -2.83 0.39 7.04
N VAL A 57 -3.10 1.69 6.85
CA VAL A 57 -2.68 2.73 7.81
C VAL A 57 -3.28 2.49 9.19
N PHE A 58 -4.57 2.14 9.27
CA PHE A 58 -5.21 1.78 10.55
C PHE A 58 -4.52 0.58 11.22
N PHE A 59 -4.31 -0.52 10.49
CA PHE A 59 -3.69 -1.72 11.07
C PHE A 59 -2.25 -1.47 11.51
N GLN A 60 -1.48 -0.66 10.78
CA GLN A 60 -0.15 -0.24 11.21
C GLN A 60 -0.19 0.69 12.43
N ALA A 61 -1.19 1.55 12.56
CA ALA A 61 -1.41 2.36 13.75
C ALA A 61 -1.73 1.50 14.97
N ALA A 62 -2.66 0.55 14.83
CA ALA A 62 -3.00 -0.39 15.90
C ALA A 62 -1.81 -1.30 16.27
N LEU A 63 -0.95 -1.66 15.31
CA LEU A 63 0.31 -2.36 15.54
C LEU A 63 1.28 -1.50 16.38
N LEU A 64 1.50 -0.24 15.99
CA LEU A 64 2.33 0.70 16.75
C LEU A 64 1.81 0.88 18.17
N LEU A 65 0.50 1.05 18.35
CA LEU A 65 -0.10 1.17 19.68
C LEU A 65 0.14 -0.08 20.53
N GLY A 66 -0.02 -1.27 19.96
CA GLY A 66 0.30 -2.52 20.67
C GLY A 66 1.78 -2.65 21.03
N TYR A 67 2.69 -2.17 20.18
CA TYR A 67 4.13 -2.16 20.47
C TYR A 67 4.50 -1.14 21.55
N VAL A 68 3.88 0.06 21.54
CA VAL A 68 4.03 1.06 22.60
C VAL A 68 3.51 0.50 23.92
N TYR A 69 2.35 -0.15 23.92
CA TYR A 69 1.79 -0.85 25.07
C TYR A 69 2.75 -1.94 25.57
N ALA A 70 3.27 -2.80 24.69
CA ALA A 70 4.23 -3.84 25.04
C ALA A 70 5.53 -3.27 25.63
N HIS A 71 6.01 -2.15 25.10
CA HIS A 71 7.18 -1.46 25.61
C HIS A 71 6.94 -0.88 27.00
N PHE A 72 5.82 -0.18 27.21
CA PHE A 72 5.44 0.37 28.50
C PHE A 72 5.28 -0.73 29.55
N LEU A 73 4.52 -1.78 29.22
CA LEU A 73 4.28 -2.93 30.09
C LEU A 73 5.59 -3.62 30.45
N GLY A 74 6.44 -3.88 29.46
CA GLY A 74 7.72 -4.54 29.63
C GLY A 74 8.71 -3.76 30.49
N THR A 75 8.71 -2.43 30.41
CA THR A 75 9.70 -1.56 31.08
C THR A 75 9.26 -1.02 32.43
N ARG A 76 7.95 -0.85 32.65
CA ARG A 76 7.41 -0.21 33.87
C ARG A 76 6.85 -1.19 34.89
N LEU A 77 6.38 -2.36 34.46
CA LEU A 77 5.67 -3.30 35.34
C LEU A 77 6.48 -4.58 35.60
N PRO A 78 6.35 -5.20 36.78
CA PRO A 78 6.96 -6.49 37.07
C PRO A 78 6.31 -7.60 36.23
N LEU A 79 7.06 -8.67 35.90
CA LEU A 79 6.61 -9.75 35.00
C LEU A 79 5.21 -10.31 35.35
N LYS A 80 4.89 -10.46 36.64
CA LYS A 80 3.57 -10.94 37.08
C LYS A 80 2.43 -10.00 36.64
N ALA A 81 2.63 -8.69 36.77
CA ALA A 81 1.67 -7.68 36.33
C ALA A 81 1.60 -7.63 34.80
N GLN A 82 2.73 -7.83 34.09
CA GLN A 82 2.73 -7.91 32.62
C GLN A 82 1.81 -9.03 32.12
N VAL A 83 1.96 -10.23 32.69
CA VAL A 83 1.13 -11.38 32.33
C VAL A 83 -0.35 -11.12 32.67
N ALA A 84 -0.65 -10.63 33.88
CA ALA A 84 -2.02 -10.38 34.31
C ALA A 84 -2.74 -9.32 33.45
N VAL A 85 -2.09 -8.17 33.21
CA VAL A 85 -2.67 -7.08 32.41
C VAL A 85 -2.89 -7.53 30.97
N HIS A 86 -1.93 -8.25 30.37
CA HIS A 86 -2.10 -8.69 28.99
C HIS A 86 -3.19 -9.76 28.83
N LEU A 87 -3.32 -10.69 29.78
CA LEU A 87 -4.45 -11.63 29.80
C LEU A 87 -5.80 -10.91 29.99
N ALA A 88 -5.85 -9.83 30.78
CA ALA A 88 -7.05 -9.02 30.90
C ALA A 88 -7.41 -8.29 29.59
N VAL A 89 -6.41 -7.78 28.85
CA VAL A 89 -6.64 -7.19 27.51
C VAL A 89 -7.15 -8.23 26.52
N LEU A 90 -6.58 -9.45 26.52
CA LEU A 90 -7.06 -10.56 25.69
C LEU A 90 -8.49 -10.97 26.08
N ALA A 91 -8.82 -10.96 27.37
CA ALA A 91 -10.17 -11.23 27.86
C ALA A 91 -11.16 -10.13 27.44
N ALA A 92 -10.77 -8.86 27.49
CA ALA A 92 -11.61 -7.73 27.07
C ALA A 92 -11.91 -7.75 25.57
N ALA A 93 -11.01 -8.30 24.74
CA ALA A 93 -11.24 -8.43 23.30
C ALA A 93 -12.43 -9.34 22.95
N PHE A 94 -12.85 -10.25 23.84
CA PHE A 94 -14.05 -11.07 23.63
C PHE A 94 -15.35 -10.26 23.50
N LEU A 95 -15.37 -9.02 23.98
CA LEU A 95 -16.50 -8.10 23.77
C LEU A 95 -16.75 -7.79 22.28
N PHE A 96 -15.77 -8.07 21.43
CA PHE A 96 -15.79 -7.78 19.99
C PHE A 96 -15.73 -9.05 19.13
N LEU A 97 -15.90 -10.24 19.76
CA LEU A 97 -15.88 -11.53 19.07
C LEU A 97 -17.28 -12.19 19.11
N PRO A 98 -17.71 -12.88 18.03
CA PRO A 98 -17.00 -13.07 16.76
C PRO A 98 -16.90 -11.76 15.95
N VAL A 99 -15.83 -11.61 15.17
CA VAL A 99 -15.60 -10.42 14.34
C VAL A 99 -16.74 -10.25 13.35
N ALA A 100 -17.44 -9.13 13.43
CA ALA A 100 -18.56 -8.78 12.57
C ALA A 100 -18.69 -7.26 12.41
N ILE A 101 -19.44 -6.83 11.40
CA ILE A 101 -19.86 -5.43 11.27
C ILE A 101 -21.25 -5.32 11.90
N GLY A 102 -21.38 -4.47 12.93
CA GLY A 102 -22.67 -4.27 13.58
C GLY A 102 -23.68 -3.51 12.71
N ASP A 103 -24.97 -3.82 12.88
CA ASP A 103 -26.08 -3.29 12.05
C ASP A 103 -26.20 -1.76 12.02
N ALA A 104 -25.66 -1.08 13.04
CA ALA A 104 -25.63 0.38 13.12
C ALA A 104 -24.69 1.01 12.06
N TRP A 105 -23.70 0.27 11.56
CA TRP A 105 -22.77 0.74 10.54
C TRP A 105 -23.39 0.62 9.15
N ARG A 106 -23.98 1.72 8.68
CA ARG A 106 -24.49 1.87 7.30
C ARG A 106 -23.47 2.60 6.42
N ALA A 107 -23.72 2.63 5.10
CA ALA A 107 -22.91 3.34 4.11
C ALA A 107 -22.44 4.73 4.60
N PRO A 108 -21.18 5.13 4.35
CA PRO A 108 -20.66 6.41 4.81
C PRO A 108 -21.49 7.58 4.27
N PRO A 109 -21.79 8.60 5.09
CA PRO A 109 -22.48 9.79 4.63
C PRO A 109 -21.55 10.66 3.76
N GLY A 110 -21.88 10.81 2.48
CA GLY A 110 -21.24 11.78 1.59
C GLY A 110 -19.78 11.49 1.24
N ALA A 111 -18.95 12.54 1.27
CA ALA A 111 -17.60 12.56 0.66
C ALA A 111 -16.43 12.27 1.63
N ALA A 112 -16.67 11.77 2.84
CA ALA A 112 -15.62 11.51 3.85
C ALA A 112 -15.45 10.00 4.19
N PRO A 113 -15.05 9.14 3.23
CA PRO A 113 -14.94 7.70 3.45
C PRO A 113 -13.82 7.31 4.43
N VAL A 114 -12.77 8.12 4.55
CA VAL A 114 -11.57 7.78 5.36
C VAL A 114 -11.85 7.78 6.87
N PRO A 115 -12.36 8.86 7.52
CA PRO A 115 -12.63 8.84 8.96
C PRO A 115 -13.68 7.81 9.35
N TRP A 116 -14.70 7.62 8.50
CA TRP A 116 -15.74 6.62 8.72
C TRP A 116 -15.17 5.20 8.75
N LEU A 117 -14.29 4.86 7.79
CA LEU A 117 -13.63 3.55 7.73
C LEU A 117 -12.72 3.31 8.94
N ILE A 118 -11.95 4.32 9.36
CA ILE A 118 -11.11 4.23 10.56
C ILE A 118 -11.98 3.96 11.80
N GLY A 119 -13.13 4.63 11.93
CA GLY A 119 -14.09 4.40 13.02
C GLY A 119 -14.66 2.98 13.01
N LEU A 120 -15.07 2.48 11.83
CA LEU A 120 -15.56 1.12 11.66
C LEU A 120 -14.52 0.09 12.10
N LEU A 121 -13.28 0.22 11.62
CA LEU A 121 -12.18 -0.66 11.99
C LEU A 121 -11.87 -0.61 13.49
N ALA A 122 -11.86 0.59 14.07
CA ALA A 122 -11.59 0.78 15.50
C ALA A 122 -12.60 0.06 16.39
N VAL A 123 -13.90 0.18 16.07
CA VAL A 123 -14.98 -0.41 16.89
C VAL A 123 -15.14 -1.90 16.63
N SER A 124 -14.93 -2.38 15.41
CA SER A 124 -15.21 -3.78 15.09
C SER A 124 -14.03 -4.73 15.32
N VAL A 125 -12.80 -4.30 15.03
CA VAL A 125 -11.61 -5.18 15.07
C VAL A 125 -10.43 -4.57 15.86
N GLY A 126 -10.53 -3.29 16.26
CA GLY A 126 -9.43 -2.55 16.88
C GLY A 126 -8.87 -3.19 18.14
N LEU A 127 -9.71 -3.55 19.12
CA LEU A 127 -9.25 -4.14 20.37
C LEU A 127 -8.65 -5.56 20.19
N PRO A 128 -9.31 -6.50 19.49
CA PRO A 128 -8.70 -7.79 19.16
C PRO A 128 -7.35 -7.65 18.44
N PHE A 129 -7.28 -6.77 17.43
CA PHE A 129 -6.03 -6.53 16.70
C PHE A 129 -4.93 -5.94 17.58
N PHE A 130 -5.26 -4.92 18.39
CA PHE A 130 -4.34 -4.33 19.37
C PHE A 130 -3.79 -5.36 20.37
N ALA A 131 -4.66 -6.25 20.86
CA ALA A 131 -4.25 -7.30 21.79
C ALA A 131 -3.24 -8.25 21.13
N LEU A 132 -3.52 -8.70 19.90
CA LEU A 132 -2.63 -9.60 19.17
C LEU A 132 -1.31 -8.93 18.77
N SER A 133 -1.33 -7.63 18.45
CA SER A 133 -0.15 -6.90 18.00
C SER A 133 0.90 -6.75 19.10
N ALA A 134 0.48 -6.65 20.36
CA ALA A 134 1.37 -6.61 21.51
C ALA A 134 2.07 -7.96 21.80
N THR A 135 1.51 -9.08 21.36
CA THR A 135 1.95 -10.43 21.73
C THR A 135 3.40 -10.70 21.33
N SER A 136 3.81 -10.39 20.10
CA SER A 136 5.14 -10.78 19.60
C SER A 136 6.29 -10.10 20.39
N PRO A 137 6.30 -8.76 20.59
CA PRO A 137 7.32 -8.13 21.43
C PRO A 137 7.30 -8.58 22.89
N LEU A 138 6.11 -8.81 23.47
CA LEU A 138 5.98 -9.28 24.86
C LEU A 138 6.54 -10.68 25.04
N LEU A 139 6.13 -11.63 24.18
CA LEU A 139 6.61 -13.00 24.24
C LEU A 139 8.11 -13.10 23.95
N GLN A 140 8.66 -12.31 23.03
CA GLN A 140 10.11 -12.25 22.81
C GLN A 140 10.87 -11.75 24.04
N ARG A 141 10.32 -10.76 24.75
CA ARG A 141 10.90 -10.28 26.02
C ARG A 141 10.83 -11.36 27.11
N TRP A 142 9.66 -11.99 27.30
CA TRP A 142 9.48 -13.06 28.27
C TRP A 142 10.33 -14.29 27.96
N PHE A 143 10.57 -14.59 26.68
CA PHE A 143 11.48 -15.64 26.25
C PHE A 143 12.93 -15.39 26.72
N GLY A 144 13.35 -14.12 26.79
CA GLY A 144 14.64 -13.71 27.38
C GLY A 144 14.82 -14.11 28.85
N GLU A 145 13.71 -14.32 29.58
CA GLU A 145 13.75 -14.77 30.97
C GLU A 145 13.97 -16.28 31.11
N THR A 146 13.83 -17.04 30.02
CA THR A 146 13.98 -18.50 30.03
C THR A 146 15.46 -18.93 30.07
N ALA A 147 15.71 -20.19 30.39
CA ALA A 147 17.07 -20.77 30.39
C ALA A 147 17.56 -21.22 29.00
N HIS A 148 16.81 -20.96 27.93
CA HIS A 148 17.15 -21.42 26.59
C HIS A 148 18.39 -20.69 26.03
N ASP A 149 19.25 -21.38 25.28
CA ASP A 149 20.50 -20.79 24.74
C ASP A 149 20.24 -19.56 23.86
N SER A 150 19.20 -19.64 23.02
CA SER A 150 18.75 -18.53 22.16
C SER A 150 18.01 -17.40 22.91
N ALA A 151 17.81 -17.47 24.23
CA ALA A 151 17.12 -16.42 24.99
C ALA A 151 17.90 -15.09 24.99
N ARG A 152 19.21 -15.13 24.74
CA ARG A 152 20.07 -13.93 24.66
C ARG A 152 19.82 -13.10 23.41
N ASP A 153 19.38 -13.71 22.31
CA ASP A 153 19.07 -13.06 21.03
C ASP A 153 17.75 -13.66 20.48
N PRO A 154 16.58 -13.19 20.95
CA PRO A 154 15.28 -13.71 20.55
C PRO A 154 14.79 -13.18 19.20
N TYR A 155 15.54 -12.30 18.51
CA TYR A 155 15.07 -11.59 17.31
C TYR A 155 14.68 -12.52 16.15
N PHE A 156 15.21 -13.75 16.10
CA PHE A 156 14.80 -14.75 15.11
C PHE A 156 13.32 -15.17 15.23
N LEU A 157 12.70 -15.00 16.40
CA LEU A 157 11.26 -15.23 16.60
C LEU A 157 10.41 -14.21 15.83
N TYR A 158 10.97 -13.02 15.53
CA TYR A 158 10.35 -12.07 14.62
C TYR A 158 10.29 -12.60 13.18
N GLY A 159 11.30 -13.37 12.75
CA GLY A 159 11.27 -14.10 11.48
C GLY A 159 10.12 -15.11 11.44
N ALA A 160 9.90 -15.87 12.53
CA ALA A 160 8.77 -16.80 12.65
C ALA A 160 7.41 -16.07 12.64
N SER A 161 7.32 -14.91 13.30
CA SER A 161 6.15 -14.02 13.25
C SER A 161 5.84 -13.62 11.80
N ASN A 162 6.82 -13.11 11.05
CA ASN A 162 6.61 -12.67 9.66
C ASN A 162 6.32 -13.83 8.71
N LEU A 163 6.86 -15.02 8.97
CA LEU A 163 6.48 -16.22 8.22
C LEU A 163 5.01 -16.59 8.47
N GLY A 164 4.54 -16.52 9.72
CA GLY A 164 3.13 -16.71 10.04
C GLY A 164 2.22 -15.69 9.35
N SER A 165 2.62 -14.41 9.36
CA SER A 165 1.95 -13.34 8.63
C SER A 165 1.87 -13.59 7.12
N LEU A 166 2.99 -13.99 6.51
CA LEU A 166 3.08 -14.28 5.08
C LEU A 166 2.19 -15.46 4.69
N LEU A 167 2.25 -16.56 5.44
CA LEU A 167 1.45 -17.75 5.16
C LEU A 167 -0.04 -17.49 5.34
N ALA A 168 -0.44 -16.73 6.38
CA ALA A 168 -1.83 -16.32 6.57
C ALA A 168 -2.34 -15.47 5.39
N LEU A 169 -1.52 -14.51 4.96
CA LEU A 169 -1.85 -13.60 3.86
C LEU A 169 -2.04 -14.35 2.53
N VAL A 170 -1.17 -15.32 2.22
CA VAL A 170 -1.25 -16.13 1.00
C VAL A 170 -2.37 -17.18 1.08
N ALA A 171 -2.57 -17.78 2.26
CA ALA A 171 -3.62 -18.77 2.48
C ALA A 171 -5.03 -18.18 2.34
N TYR A 172 -5.22 -16.89 2.59
CA TYR A 172 -6.54 -16.27 2.51
C TYR A 172 -7.18 -16.37 1.11
N PRO A 173 -6.62 -15.78 0.04
CA PRO A 173 -7.20 -15.88 -1.31
C PRO A 173 -7.16 -17.30 -1.89
N LEU A 174 -6.16 -18.11 -1.51
CA LEU A 174 -5.95 -19.43 -2.13
C LEU A 174 -6.74 -20.56 -1.48
N LEU A 175 -6.97 -20.49 -0.17
CA LEU A 175 -7.54 -21.58 0.61
C LEU A 175 -8.80 -21.15 1.36
N LEU A 176 -8.76 -20.07 2.14
CA LEU A 176 -9.86 -19.71 3.04
C LEU A 176 -11.03 -19.09 2.30
N GLU A 177 -10.75 -18.14 1.41
CA GLU A 177 -11.78 -17.42 0.68
C GLU A 177 -12.61 -18.34 -0.24
N PRO A 178 -12.02 -19.28 -1.00
CA PRO A 178 -12.79 -20.17 -1.86
C PRO A 178 -13.54 -21.27 -1.10
N SER A 179 -13.11 -21.60 0.13
CA SER A 179 -13.63 -22.78 0.85
C SER A 179 -14.58 -22.46 2.02
N LEU A 180 -14.54 -21.25 2.59
CA LEU A 180 -15.28 -20.90 3.80
C LEU A 180 -16.13 -19.64 3.61
N ALA A 181 -17.37 -19.68 4.13
CA ALA A 181 -18.19 -18.48 4.26
C ALA A 181 -17.61 -17.53 5.33
N LEU A 182 -17.91 -16.23 5.25
CA LEU A 182 -17.39 -15.23 6.20
C LEU A 182 -17.76 -15.51 7.66
N ALA A 183 -18.94 -16.10 7.90
CA ALA A 183 -19.38 -16.50 9.24
C ALA A 183 -18.48 -17.61 9.81
N ASP A 184 -18.17 -18.63 9.00
CA ASP A 184 -17.30 -19.74 9.40
C ASP A 184 -15.86 -19.27 9.61
N GLN A 185 -15.37 -18.35 8.75
CA GLN A 185 -14.06 -17.73 8.93
C GLN A 185 -13.97 -17.00 10.27
N SER A 186 -14.99 -16.19 10.62
CA SER A 186 -15.04 -15.46 11.88
C SER A 186 -15.12 -16.39 13.11
N GLY A 187 -15.90 -17.46 13.01
CA GLY A 187 -15.98 -18.51 14.04
C GLY A 187 -14.64 -19.22 14.26
N LEU A 188 -14.00 -19.67 13.17
CA LEU A 188 -12.69 -20.33 13.22
C LEU A 188 -11.61 -19.40 13.79
N TRP A 189 -11.62 -18.13 13.38
CA TRP A 189 -10.71 -17.11 13.90
C TRP A 189 -10.89 -16.92 15.41
N THR A 190 -12.15 -16.87 15.88
CA THR A 190 -12.48 -16.74 17.31
C THR A 190 -12.00 -17.95 18.11
N PHE A 191 -12.18 -19.17 17.59
CA PHE A 191 -11.65 -20.37 18.21
C PHE A 191 -10.12 -20.33 18.32
N ALA A 192 -9.43 -19.97 17.23
CA ALA A 192 -7.98 -19.86 17.23
C ALA A 192 -7.47 -18.74 18.17
N TYR A 193 -8.24 -17.66 18.35
CA TYR A 193 -7.96 -16.61 19.34
C TYR A 193 -7.97 -17.16 20.78
N VAL A 194 -8.95 -18.01 21.13
CA VAL A 194 -9.01 -18.68 22.45
C VAL A 194 -7.78 -19.55 22.66
N VAL A 195 -7.43 -20.37 21.67
CA VAL A 195 -6.23 -21.24 21.72
C VAL A 195 -4.96 -20.41 21.95
N LEU A 196 -4.84 -19.29 21.26
CA LEU A 196 -3.72 -18.37 21.44
C LEU A 196 -3.69 -17.75 22.85
N ALA A 197 -4.82 -17.30 23.38
CA ALA A 197 -4.89 -16.73 24.72
C ALA A 197 -4.40 -17.73 25.79
N ILE A 198 -4.77 -19.00 25.65
CA ILE A 198 -4.27 -20.10 26.50
C ILE A 198 -2.75 -20.27 26.34
N ALA A 199 -2.25 -20.27 25.11
CA ALA A 199 -0.81 -20.40 24.84
C ALA A 199 0.01 -19.23 25.42
N ILE A 200 -0.50 -18.00 25.34
CA ILE A 200 0.11 -16.80 25.95
C ILE A 200 0.14 -16.93 27.48
N GLY A 201 -0.97 -17.39 28.09
CA GLY A 201 -1.03 -17.66 29.52
C GLY A 201 0.00 -18.71 29.96
N ALA A 202 0.12 -19.81 29.22
CA ALA A 202 1.12 -20.84 29.47
C ALA A 202 2.56 -20.30 29.33
N ALA A 203 2.84 -19.48 28.32
CA ALA A 203 4.15 -18.85 28.12
C ALA A 203 4.49 -17.88 29.26
N GLY A 204 3.52 -17.08 29.73
CA GLY A 204 3.66 -16.19 30.88
C GLY A 204 3.94 -16.96 32.18
N CYS A 205 3.20 -18.04 32.44
CA CYS A 205 3.43 -18.93 33.57
C CYS A 205 4.84 -19.55 33.53
N MET A 206 5.28 -20.02 32.37
CA MET A 206 6.63 -20.55 32.18
C MET A 206 7.70 -19.49 32.48
N ALA A 207 7.56 -18.28 31.94
CA ALA A 207 8.48 -17.18 32.19
C ALA A 207 8.56 -16.83 33.69
N LEU A 208 7.43 -16.81 34.40
CA LEU A 208 7.37 -16.60 35.85
C LEU A 208 8.10 -17.68 36.64
N VAL A 209 7.97 -18.96 36.25
CA VAL A 209 8.67 -20.08 36.87
C VAL A 209 10.18 -19.95 36.68
N TYR A 210 10.65 -19.61 35.48
CA TYR A 210 12.08 -19.40 35.21
C TYR A 210 12.65 -18.17 35.95
N ALA A 211 11.90 -17.07 35.98
CA ALA A 211 12.29 -15.86 36.71
C ALA A 211 12.45 -16.14 38.22
N ARG A 212 11.55 -16.93 38.82
CA ARG A 212 11.68 -17.36 40.23
C ARG A 212 12.89 -18.25 40.46
N LYS A 213 13.15 -19.20 39.56
CA LYS A 213 14.32 -20.10 39.67
C LYS A 213 15.66 -19.36 39.52
N ARG A 214 15.70 -18.23 38.81
CA ARG A 214 16.86 -17.34 38.71
C ARG A 214 17.13 -16.51 39.98
N GLY A 215 16.29 -16.58 41.01
CA GLY A 215 16.35 -15.78 42.24
C GLY A 215 17.57 -15.96 43.15
N ALA A 216 18.67 -16.60 42.71
CA ALA A 216 19.97 -16.53 43.38
C ALA A 216 20.84 -15.46 42.68
N PRO A 217 21.38 -14.47 43.40
CA PRO A 217 22.11 -13.36 42.78
C PRO A 217 23.37 -13.91 42.10
N ARG A 218 23.39 -13.87 40.76
CA ARG A 218 24.60 -14.11 40.00
C ARG A 218 25.56 -12.97 40.34
N ARG A 219 26.63 -13.29 41.08
CA ARG A 219 27.81 -12.43 41.23
C ARG A 219 28.10 -11.87 39.85
N ILE A 220 28.06 -10.55 39.73
CA ILE A 220 28.27 -9.83 38.47
C ILE A 220 29.70 -10.16 38.02
N GLU A 221 29.87 -11.23 37.23
CA GLU A 221 30.96 -11.27 36.27
C GLU A 221 30.68 -10.12 35.32
N ARG A 222 31.41 -9.02 35.53
CA ARG A 222 31.43 -7.87 34.62
C ARG A 222 31.63 -8.42 33.21
N PRO A 223 30.65 -8.31 32.29
CA PRO A 223 30.94 -8.55 30.90
C PRO A 223 31.89 -7.44 30.45
N SER A 224 33.02 -7.81 29.87
CA SER A 224 33.97 -6.93 29.19
C SER A 224 33.42 -6.30 27.90
N HIS A 225 32.10 -6.35 27.69
CA HIS A 225 31.43 -5.60 26.64
C HIS A 225 31.07 -4.22 27.16
N ARG A 226 31.59 -3.17 26.50
CA ARG A 226 31.22 -1.76 26.71
C ARG A 226 29.75 -1.68 27.13
N VAL A 227 29.48 -1.03 28.26
CA VAL A 227 28.13 -0.60 28.63
C VAL A 227 27.67 0.34 27.52
N LEU A 228 27.11 -0.21 26.43
CA LEU A 228 26.42 0.57 25.43
C LEU A 228 25.34 1.31 26.21
N GLY A 229 25.27 2.63 26.11
CA GLY A 229 24.23 3.43 26.75
C GLY A 229 22.85 3.08 26.18
N ALA A 230 21.81 3.81 26.60
CA ALA A 230 20.57 3.81 25.84
C ALA A 230 20.87 4.16 24.36
N PRO A 231 20.09 3.65 23.39
CA PRO A 231 20.22 4.07 22.00
C PRO A 231 20.24 5.59 21.92
N ASP A 232 21.03 6.18 21.03
CA ASP A 232 21.01 7.62 20.81
C ASP A 232 19.83 8.01 19.90
N TRP A 233 19.53 9.31 19.80
CA TRP A 233 18.42 9.76 18.95
C TRP A 233 18.66 9.50 17.45
N ARG A 234 19.92 9.53 17.02
CA ARG A 234 20.29 9.23 15.63
C ARG A 234 19.94 7.78 15.27
N THR A 235 20.27 6.82 16.14
CA THR A 235 19.92 5.41 15.93
C THR A 235 18.40 5.20 15.85
N ARG A 236 17.62 5.91 16.68
CA ARG A 236 16.15 5.86 16.63
C ARG A 236 15.59 6.42 15.32
N LEU A 237 16.14 7.55 14.87
CA LEU A 237 15.79 8.14 13.58
C LEU A 237 16.15 7.20 12.43
N ASP A 238 17.32 6.57 12.48
CA ASP A 238 17.74 5.58 11.49
C ASP A 238 16.77 4.40 11.43
N TRP A 239 16.36 3.84 12.58
CA TRP A 239 15.36 2.78 12.62
C TRP A 239 14.03 3.21 11.99
N THR A 240 13.62 4.45 12.25
CA THR A 240 12.41 5.01 11.67
C THR A 240 12.53 5.15 10.16
N LEU A 241 13.64 5.72 9.67
CA LEU A 241 13.86 5.97 8.24
C LEU A 241 13.98 4.68 7.43
N PHE A 242 14.71 3.67 7.93
CA PHE A 242 14.83 2.38 7.25
C PHE A 242 13.51 1.59 7.21
N ALA A 243 12.57 1.85 8.12
CA ALA A 243 11.22 1.28 8.03
C ALA A 243 10.26 2.14 7.18
N PHE A 244 10.44 3.46 7.20
CA PHE A 244 9.64 4.44 6.45
C PHE A 244 9.65 4.17 4.95
N VAL A 245 10.84 4.10 4.35
CA VAL A 245 10.97 4.01 2.89
C VAL A 245 10.30 2.76 2.30
N PRO A 246 10.59 1.53 2.75
CA PRO A 246 9.95 0.34 2.17
C PRO A 246 8.45 0.27 2.48
N SER A 247 7.99 0.81 3.61
CA SER A 247 6.56 0.87 3.95
C SER A 247 5.78 1.87 3.08
N GLY A 248 6.39 3.01 2.76
CA GLY A 248 5.85 3.95 1.77
C GLY A 248 5.85 3.35 0.37
N LEU A 249 6.93 2.66 -0.02
CA LEU A 249 7.01 1.99 -1.33
C LEU A 249 5.96 0.90 -1.47
N LEU A 250 5.67 0.15 -0.40
CA LEU A 250 4.59 -0.84 -0.39
C LEU A 250 3.26 -0.20 -0.82
N VAL A 251 2.89 0.94 -0.22
CA VAL A 251 1.65 1.64 -0.56
C VAL A 251 1.69 2.26 -1.96
N ALA A 252 2.79 2.91 -2.33
CA ALA A 252 2.94 3.56 -3.64
C ALA A 252 2.88 2.52 -4.78
N VAL A 253 3.60 1.40 -4.66
CA VAL A 253 3.60 0.32 -5.64
C VAL A 253 2.24 -0.37 -5.69
N THR A 254 1.60 -0.60 -4.54
CA THR A 254 0.23 -1.16 -4.51
C THR A 254 -0.72 -0.24 -5.27
N THR A 255 -0.68 1.06 -4.99
CA THR A 255 -1.55 2.06 -5.64
C THR A 255 -1.35 2.09 -7.15
N LEU A 256 -0.09 2.07 -7.61
CA LEU A 256 0.24 1.99 -9.04
C LEU A 256 -0.39 0.75 -9.69
N ILE A 257 -0.24 -0.43 -9.07
CA ILE A 257 -0.75 -1.70 -9.60
C ILE A 257 -2.28 -1.71 -9.61
N THR A 258 -2.92 -1.29 -8.52
CA THR A 258 -4.38 -1.37 -8.36
C THR A 258 -5.14 -0.27 -9.08
N THR A 259 -4.47 0.83 -9.46
CA THR A 259 -5.10 1.96 -10.18
C THR A 259 -4.84 1.89 -11.68
N ASP A 260 -3.63 1.52 -12.10
CA ASP A 260 -3.23 1.66 -13.50
C ASP A 260 -3.17 0.34 -14.28
N ILE A 261 -3.21 -0.82 -13.61
CA ILE A 261 -3.00 -2.13 -14.25
C ILE A 261 -4.21 -3.05 -14.07
N VAL A 262 -4.57 -3.39 -12.83
CA VAL A 262 -5.68 -4.31 -12.54
C VAL A 262 -6.34 -3.94 -11.21
N ALA A 263 -7.55 -3.40 -11.25
CA ALA A 263 -8.36 -3.15 -10.07
C ALA A 263 -9.11 -4.43 -9.64
N VAL A 264 -8.37 -5.46 -9.20
CA VAL A 264 -8.94 -6.70 -8.66
C VAL A 264 -8.75 -6.74 -7.14
N PRO A 265 -9.83 -6.95 -6.36
CA PRO A 265 -9.72 -7.18 -4.92
C PRO A 265 -8.70 -8.29 -4.63
N LEU A 266 -7.76 -8.04 -3.72
CA LEU A 266 -6.67 -8.93 -3.28
C LEU A 266 -5.38 -8.92 -4.10
N PHE A 267 -5.26 -8.17 -5.20
CA PHE A 267 -3.96 -8.00 -5.88
C PHE A 267 -2.88 -7.37 -4.99
N TRP A 268 -3.29 -6.61 -3.97
CA TRP A 268 -2.42 -6.06 -2.93
C TRP A 268 -1.72 -7.12 -2.08
N VAL A 269 -2.17 -8.39 -2.10
CA VAL A 269 -1.52 -9.51 -1.41
C VAL A 269 -0.08 -9.68 -1.91
N ILE A 270 0.17 -9.49 -3.21
CA ILE A 270 1.50 -9.70 -3.81
C ILE A 270 2.55 -8.73 -3.25
N PRO A 271 2.38 -7.38 -3.33
CA PRO A 271 3.37 -6.46 -2.79
C PRO A 271 3.53 -6.58 -1.27
N LEU A 272 2.44 -6.83 -0.52
CA LEU A 272 2.54 -7.06 0.92
C LEU A 272 3.27 -8.36 1.26
N ALA A 273 3.04 -9.45 0.50
CA ALA A 273 3.75 -10.71 0.68
C ALA A 273 5.26 -10.54 0.47
N LEU A 274 5.67 -9.80 -0.57
CA LEU A 274 7.10 -9.48 -0.79
C LEU A 274 7.68 -8.64 0.36
N TYR A 275 6.92 -7.65 0.84
CA TYR A 275 7.32 -6.85 1.99
C TYR A 275 7.52 -7.71 3.25
N LEU A 276 6.59 -8.60 3.59
CA LEU A 276 6.70 -9.51 4.74
C LEU A 276 7.81 -10.55 4.57
N LEU A 277 7.96 -11.09 3.36
CA LEU A 277 9.04 -12.01 3.03
C LEU A 277 10.40 -11.38 3.30
N SER A 278 10.57 -10.09 3.03
CA SER A 278 11.83 -9.42 3.33
C SER A 278 12.16 -9.44 4.82
N PHE A 279 11.18 -9.20 5.71
CA PHE A 279 11.37 -9.34 7.16
C PHE A 279 11.65 -10.79 7.58
N ALA A 280 10.92 -11.75 7.02
CA ALA A 280 11.13 -13.17 7.31
C ALA A 280 12.56 -13.61 6.96
N LEU A 281 13.10 -13.15 5.82
CA LEU A 281 14.44 -13.47 5.36
C LEU A 281 15.54 -12.77 6.15
N VAL A 282 15.41 -11.46 6.42
CA VAL A 282 16.47 -10.68 7.12
C VAL A 282 16.58 -11.00 8.61
N PHE A 283 15.48 -11.41 9.27
CA PHE A 283 15.49 -11.84 10.67
C PHE A 283 15.77 -13.34 10.84
N ALA A 284 15.98 -14.09 9.74
CA ALA A 284 16.34 -15.50 9.82
C ALA A 284 17.72 -15.68 10.50
N ARG A 285 17.92 -16.80 11.21
CA ARG A 285 19.18 -17.10 11.91
C ARG A 285 20.39 -17.18 10.98
N ARG A 286 20.17 -17.58 9.72
CA ARG A 286 21.20 -17.66 8.68
C ARG A 286 20.73 -16.81 7.50
N PRO A 287 21.55 -15.83 7.05
CA PRO A 287 21.20 -15.04 5.87
C PRO A 287 21.19 -15.97 4.65
N LEU A 288 20.02 -16.16 4.05
CA LEU A 288 19.86 -16.95 2.83
C LEU A 288 20.34 -16.18 1.59
N VAL A 289 20.32 -14.85 1.67
CA VAL A 289 20.75 -13.96 0.59
C VAL A 289 21.89 -13.07 1.09
N PRO A 290 23.04 -13.03 0.39
CA PRO A 290 24.11 -12.09 0.70
C PRO A 290 23.64 -10.63 0.57
N PRO A 291 23.81 -9.77 1.60
CA PRO A 291 23.37 -8.37 1.54
C PRO A 291 23.94 -7.59 0.35
N GLY A 292 25.18 -7.89 -0.06
CA GLY A 292 25.83 -7.22 -1.19
C GLY A 292 25.09 -7.42 -2.53
N TRP A 293 24.50 -8.59 -2.76
CA TRP A 293 23.74 -8.85 -4.00
C TRP A 293 22.50 -7.97 -4.09
N MET A 294 21.81 -7.77 -2.96
CA MET A 294 20.63 -6.90 -2.89
C MET A 294 21.00 -5.44 -3.15
N VAL A 295 22.12 -4.95 -2.61
CA VAL A 295 22.60 -3.57 -2.85
C VAL A 295 22.98 -3.33 -4.31
N VAL A 296 23.56 -4.34 -4.98
CA VAL A 296 23.89 -4.28 -6.41
C VAL A 296 22.62 -4.30 -7.27
N ALA A 297 21.68 -5.21 -6.99
CA ALA A 297 20.42 -5.31 -7.71
C ALA A 297 19.54 -4.07 -7.56
N GLN A 298 19.62 -3.37 -6.42
CA GLN A 298 18.80 -2.19 -6.13
C GLN A 298 19.10 -1.01 -7.08
N ALA A 299 20.36 -0.82 -7.47
CA ALA A 299 20.76 0.33 -8.29
C ALA A 299 20.05 0.40 -9.65
N PRO A 300 20.10 -0.65 -10.50
CA PRO A 300 19.39 -0.61 -11.79
C PRO A 300 17.88 -0.51 -11.61
N LEU A 301 17.30 -1.13 -10.58
CA LEU A 301 15.86 -1.02 -10.28
C LEU A 301 15.44 0.44 -9.98
N LEU A 302 16.24 1.16 -9.19
CA LEU A 302 15.98 2.58 -8.87
C LEU A 302 16.09 3.48 -10.10
N VAL A 303 17.05 3.23 -10.98
CA VAL A 303 17.15 3.97 -12.24
C VAL A 303 15.99 3.65 -13.17
N MET A 304 15.63 2.38 -13.33
CA MET A 304 14.45 2.00 -14.11
C MET A 304 13.18 2.66 -13.56
N ALA A 305 13.00 2.69 -12.24
CA ALA A 305 11.87 3.38 -11.62
C ALA A 305 11.86 4.89 -11.93
N ALA A 306 13.00 5.57 -11.83
CA ALA A 306 13.10 6.98 -12.20
C ALA A 306 12.79 7.23 -13.69
N LEU A 307 13.12 6.27 -14.57
CA LEU A 307 12.81 6.31 -16.01
C LEU A 307 11.36 5.90 -16.34
N THR A 308 10.68 5.13 -15.49
CA THR A 308 9.25 4.88 -15.74
C THR A 308 8.42 6.16 -15.69
N ALA A 309 8.88 7.19 -14.96
CA ALA A 309 8.27 8.52 -14.96
C ALA A 309 8.37 9.26 -16.31
N THR A 310 9.37 8.94 -17.16
CA THR A 310 9.51 9.49 -18.53
C THR A 310 8.67 8.71 -19.56
N TRP A 311 8.51 7.40 -19.39
CA TRP A 311 8.07 6.46 -20.43
C TRP A 311 6.76 5.74 -20.10
N PHE A 312 5.80 6.40 -19.43
CA PHE A 312 4.50 5.78 -19.15
C PHE A 312 3.71 5.58 -20.46
N SER A 313 4.10 4.56 -21.21
CA SER A 313 3.50 4.07 -22.44
C SER A 313 2.68 2.85 -22.08
N THR A 314 1.45 2.82 -22.58
CA THR A 314 0.47 1.79 -22.25
C THR A 314 0.82 0.39 -22.79
N LYS A 315 1.98 0.22 -23.44
CA LYS A 315 2.39 -1.05 -24.04
C LYS A 315 3.16 -1.97 -23.09
N PHE A 316 3.73 -1.45 -21.98
CA PHE A 316 4.67 -2.20 -21.13
C PHE A 316 4.22 -2.38 -19.67
N HIS A 317 2.92 -2.29 -19.37
CA HIS A 317 2.40 -2.29 -17.99
C HIS A 317 2.85 -3.51 -17.15
N TYR A 318 2.87 -4.72 -17.72
CA TYR A 318 3.32 -5.93 -17.00
C TYR A 318 4.80 -5.91 -16.65
N LEU A 319 5.64 -5.38 -17.55
CA LEU A 319 7.07 -5.21 -17.27
C LEU A 319 7.27 -4.18 -16.15
N ILE A 320 6.57 -3.04 -16.23
CA ILE A 320 6.61 -2.00 -15.19
C ILE A 320 6.18 -2.58 -13.83
N MET A 321 5.11 -3.37 -13.79
CA MET A 321 4.67 -4.09 -12.59
C MET A 321 5.78 -4.97 -12.03
N GLY A 322 6.39 -5.81 -12.87
CA GLY A 322 7.50 -6.68 -12.47
C GLY A 322 8.69 -5.91 -11.90
N VAL A 323 9.08 -4.80 -12.55
CA VAL A 323 10.16 -3.92 -12.06
C VAL A 323 9.78 -3.28 -10.72
N MET A 324 8.55 -2.81 -10.54
CA MET A 324 8.11 -2.16 -9.30
C MET A 324 8.01 -3.15 -8.12
N LEU A 325 7.56 -4.38 -8.37
CA LEU A 325 7.54 -5.44 -7.37
C LEU A 325 8.96 -5.86 -6.98
N ALA A 326 9.87 -6.00 -7.95
CA ALA A 326 11.27 -6.27 -7.69
C ALA A 326 11.94 -5.12 -6.93
N LEU A 327 11.66 -3.86 -7.30
CA LEU A 327 12.15 -2.67 -6.61
C LEU A 327 11.70 -2.64 -5.16
N LEU A 328 10.42 -2.89 -4.90
CA LEU A 328 9.87 -2.98 -3.54
C LEU A 328 10.60 -4.04 -2.73
N PHE A 329 10.68 -5.26 -3.23
CA PHE A 329 11.30 -6.38 -2.53
C PHE A 329 12.78 -6.12 -2.23
N VAL A 330 13.56 -5.72 -3.25
CA VAL A 330 15.00 -5.49 -3.10
C VAL A 330 15.28 -4.30 -2.18
N THR A 331 14.52 -3.21 -2.31
CA THR A 331 14.69 -2.05 -1.41
C THR A 331 14.29 -2.38 0.02
N ALA A 332 13.24 -3.18 0.23
CA ALA A 332 12.85 -3.67 1.54
C ALA A 332 13.94 -4.58 2.14
N MET A 333 14.53 -5.50 1.36
CA MET A 333 15.65 -6.33 1.80
C MET A 333 16.85 -5.50 2.23
N VAL A 334 17.22 -4.45 1.47
CA VAL A 334 18.33 -3.55 1.84
C VAL A 334 18.00 -2.80 3.12
N CYS A 335 16.85 -2.14 3.22
CA CYS A 335 16.51 -1.32 4.37
C CYS A 335 16.27 -2.17 5.64
N HIS A 336 15.56 -3.28 5.54
CA HIS A 336 15.34 -4.20 6.65
C HIS A 336 16.62 -4.92 7.09
N GLY A 337 17.53 -5.24 6.15
CA GLY A 337 18.86 -5.72 6.50
C GLY A 337 19.64 -4.73 7.37
N ARG A 338 19.58 -3.44 7.02
CA ARG A 338 20.20 -2.35 7.82
C ARG A 338 19.55 -2.18 9.20
N LEU A 339 18.25 -2.40 9.31
CA LEU A 339 17.56 -2.45 10.62
C LEU A 339 18.10 -3.58 11.49
N VAL A 340 18.23 -4.78 10.93
CA VAL A 340 18.72 -5.97 11.63
C VAL A 340 20.19 -5.81 12.03
N GLU A 341 21.03 -5.21 11.19
CA GLU A 341 22.43 -4.89 11.51
C GLU A 341 22.57 -3.90 12.67
N ARG A 342 21.63 -2.95 12.78
CA ARG A 342 21.63 -1.89 13.81
C ARG A 342 20.71 -2.20 14.99
N ARG A 343 20.24 -3.45 15.13
CA ARG A 343 19.35 -3.84 16.23
C ARG A 343 20.07 -3.73 17.59
N PRO A 344 19.41 -3.25 18.65
CA PRO A 344 20.04 -3.10 19.94
C PRO A 344 20.07 -4.44 20.72
N PRO A 345 20.78 -4.52 21.85
CA PRO A 345 20.69 -5.66 22.76
C PRO A 345 19.25 -5.88 23.27
N THR A 346 18.92 -7.11 23.66
CA THR A 346 17.58 -7.58 24.06
C THR A 346 16.87 -6.70 25.10
N ARG A 347 17.62 -5.98 25.94
CA ARG A 347 17.05 -5.03 26.92
C ARG A 347 16.26 -3.86 26.28
N HIS A 348 16.61 -3.46 25.05
CA HIS A 348 15.94 -2.40 24.27
C HIS A 348 15.11 -2.96 23.10
N LEU A 349 14.86 -4.27 23.08
CA LEU A 349 14.15 -4.94 21.97
C LEU A 349 12.76 -4.33 21.72
N THR A 350 12.02 -4.02 22.77
CA THR A 350 10.67 -3.44 22.62
C THR A 350 10.73 -2.00 22.11
N GLU A 351 11.76 -1.22 22.49
CA GLU A 351 12.00 0.14 21.98
C GLU A 351 12.31 0.12 20.48
N PHE A 352 13.15 -0.80 20.03
CA PHE A 352 13.46 -1.00 18.62
C PHE A 352 12.21 -1.26 17.79
N TYR A 353 11.33 -2.16 18.25
CA TYR A 353 10.08 -2.45 17.55
C TYR A 353 9.16 -1.23 17.47
N VAL A 354 9.07 -0.41 18.53
CA VAL A 354 8.29 0.85 18.50
C VAL A 354 8.77 1.77 17.37
N TRP A 355 10.07 2.08 17.31
CA TRP A 355 10.62 2.97 16.28
C TRP A 355 10.51 2.40 14.87
N MET A 356 10.71 1.10 14.72
CA MET A 356 10.50 0.41 13.44
C MET A 356 9.03 0.49 12.98
N SER A 357 8.06 0.25 13.89
CA SER A 357 6.64 0.37 13.57
C SER A 357 6.20 1.82 13.32
N LEU A 358 6.83 2.80 14.00
CA LEU A 358 6.62 4.22 13.76
C LEU A 358 7.07 4.62 12.34
N GLY A 359 8.24 4.14 11.91
CA GLY A 359 8.67 4.31 10.53
C GLY A 359 7.67 3.72 9.55
N GLY A 360 7.21 2.50 9.81
CA GLY A 360 6.19 1.80 9.01
C GLY A 360 4.93 2.65 8.78
N ILE A 361 4.27 3.09 9.85
CA ILE A 361 3.05 3.91 9.75
C ILE A 361 3.31 5.26 9.08
N LEU A 362 4.42 5.94 9.39
CA LEU A 362 4.72 7.23 8.77
C LEU A 362 4.93 7.10 7.26
N GLY A 363 5.61 6.04 6.82
CA GLY A 363 5.81 5.75 5.40
C GLY A 363 4.50 5.50 4.67
N SER A 364 3.62 4.66 5.24
CA SER A 364 2.33 4.38 4.62
C SER A 364 1.37 5.57 4.70
N ALA A 365 1.33 6.32 5.82
CA ALA A 365 0.51 7.53 5.94
C ALA A 365 0.96 8.62 4.95
N PHE A 366 2.27 8.75 4.72
CA PHE A 366 2.80 9.63 3.68
C PHE A 366 2.21 9.28 2.30
N ALA A 367 2.31 8.02 1.88
CA ALA A 367 1.86 7.60 0.55
C ALA A 367 0.33 7.50 0.41
N ALA A 368 -0.38 7.05 1.45
CA ALA A 368 -1.82 6.79 1.41
C ALA A 368 -2.68 8.03 1.67
N LEU A 369 -2.24 8.93 2.56
CA LEU A 369 -3.06 10.02 3.07
C LEU A 369 -2.50 11.39 2.70
N LEU A 370 -1.19 11.61 2.91
CA LEU A 370 -0.60 12.93 2.68
C LEU A 370 -0.39 13.21 1.18
N ALA A 371 0.20 12.27 0.44
CA ALA A 371 0.54 12.47 -0.96
C ALA A 371 -0.68 12.80 -1.86
N PRO A 372 -1.84 12.13 -1.72
CA PRO A 372 -3.02 12.48 -2.51
C PRO A 372 -3.61 13.87 -2.21
N LEU A 373 -3.37 14.41 -1.01
CA LEU A 373 -3.85 15.73 -0.60
C LEU A 373 -2.90 16.86 -1.04
N VAL A 374 -1.61 16.56 -1.14
CA VAL A 374 -0.57 17.55 -1.47
C VAL A 374 -0.27 17.57 -2.97
N PHE A 375 -0.42 16.45 -3.67
CA PHE A 375 -0.02 16.29 -5.06
C PHE A 375 -1.17 15.87 -5.97
N ASP A 376 -1.28 16.53 -7.12
CA ASP A 376 -2.19 16.19 -8.22
C ASP A 376 -1.71 14.98 -9.05
N ARG A 377 -0.57 14.39 -8.67
CA ARG A 377 0.14 13.30 -9.34
C ARG A 377 0.64 12.27 -8.33
N VAL A 378 0.91 11.07 -8.83
CA VAL A 378 1.51 9.97 -8.06
C VAL A 378 3.04 10.17 -7.95
N ILE A 379 3.49 11.23 -7.27
CA ILE A 379 4.92 11.56 -7.14
C ILE A 379 5.59 10.87 -5.95
N GLU A 380 4.80 10.34 -5.01
CA GLU A 380 5.28 9.66 -3.82
C GLU A 380 6.27 8.53 -4.15
N LEU A 381 6.06 7.82 -5.26
CA LEU A 381 6.96 6.76 -5.74
C LEU A 381 8.36 7.33 -6.05
N ALA A 382 8.44 8.46 -6.76
CA ALA A 382 9.71 9.09 -7.10
C ALA A 382 10.45 9.59 -5.85
N ILE A 383 9.71 10.19 -4.90
CA ILE A 383 10.26 10.66 -3.62
C ILE A 383 10.83 9.49 -2.83
N LEU A 384 10.10 8.38 -2.73
CA LEU A 384 10.52 7.19 -1.99
C LEU A 384 11.70 6.47 -2.66
N CYS A 385 11.76 6.44 -3.99
CA CYS A 385 12.93 5.95 -4.74
C CYS A 385 14.18 6.80 -4.48
N ALA A 386 14.04 8.13 -4.46
CA ALA A 386 15.14 9.02 -4.10
C ALA A 386 15.59 8.79 -2.65
N ALA A 387 14.65 8.68 -1.70
CA ALA A 387 14.95 8.35 -0.31
C ALA A 387 15.68 7.01 -0.18
N ALA A 388 15.23 5.97 -0.90
CA ALA A 388 15.88 4.67 -0.95
C ALA A 388 17.33 4.78 -1.45
N ALA A 389 17.56 5.59 -2.48
CA ALA A 389 18.89 5.84 -3.04
C ALA A 389 19.85 6.51 -2.03
N PHE A 390 19.35 7.47 -1.24
CA PHE A 390 20.13 8.12 -0.17
C PHE A 390 20.42 7.20 1.02
N LEU A 391 19.55 6.22 1.29
CA LEU A 391 19.72 5.28 2.40
C LEU A 391 20.65 4.08 2.07
N ARG A 392 21.17 4.00 0.84
CA ARG A 392 22.05 2.90 0.42
C ARG A 392 23.36 2.87 1.24
N PRO A 393 23.89 1.69 1.56
CA PRO A 393 25.20 1.59 2.19
C PRO A 393 26.30 2.07 1.23
N ARG A 394 27.30 2.77 1.76
CA ARG A 394 28.49 3.16 0.99
C ARG A 394 29.36 1.91 0.76
N THR A 395 29.62 1.57 -0.50
CA THR A 395 30.38 0.38 -0.90
C THR A 395 31.72 0.71 -1.56
N ASP A 396 32.02 2.01 -1.77
CA ASP A 396 33.31 2.47 -2.25
C ASP A 396 34.36 2.27 -1.15
N HIS A 397 35.14 1.18 -1.25
CA HIS A 397 36.32 0.87 -0.45
C HIS A 397 37.57 1.53 -1.05
N THR A 398 37.50 2.80 -1.41
CA THR A 398 38.74 3.57 -1.54
C THR A 398 39.32 3.71 -0.14
N GLU A 399 40.59 3.33 0.06
CA GLU A 399 41.32 3.43 1.34
C GLU A 399 41.36 4.89 1.83
N GLU A 400 40.27 5.37 2.41
CA GLU A 400 40.15 6.69 3.03
C GLU A 400 40.66 6.63 4.49
N LYS A 401 41.65 5.75 4.73
CA LYS A 401 42.33 5.56 6.02
C LYS A 401 43.82 5.80 5.83
N SER A 402 44.23 7.08 5.70
CA SER A 402 45.51 7.66 6.19
C SER A 402 46.01 8.85 5.34
N ASP A 403 45.28 9.97 5.27
CA ASP A 403 45.91 11.24 4.89
C ASP A 403 45.32 12.42 5.70
N PRO A 404 46.12 13.13 6.52
CA PRO A 404 45.69 14.30 7.29
C PRO A 404 45.20 15.48 6.45
N ARG A 405 45.34 15.43 5.12
CA ARG A 405 44.84 16.44 4.17
C ARG A 405 43.32 16.42 3.98
N PHE A 406 42.60 15.51 4.63
CA PHE A 406 41.14 15.38 4.59
C PHE A 406 40.34 16.45 5.37
N ARG A 407 40.73 17.72 5.24
CA ARG A 407 39.85 18.89 5.47
C ARG A 407 38.83 19.09 4.31
N LEU A 408 38.70 18.11 3.42
CA LEU A 408 37.98 18.16 2.15
C LEU A 408 36.61 17.44 2.18
N ALA A 409 35.89 17.43 3.31
CA ALA A 409 34.49 17.00 3.33
C ALA A 409 33.63 17.91 2.44
N ALA A 410 33.87 19.23 2.48
CA ALA A 410 33.17 20.21 1.66
C ALA A 410 33.45 20.05 0.16
N THR A 411 34.69 19.78 -0.24
CA THR A 411 35.07 19.57 -1.66
C THR A 411 34.64 18.21 -2.20
N ALA A 412 34.60 17.16 -1.37
CA ALA A 412 34.05 15.86 -1.76
C ALA A 412 32.54 15.99 -2.02
N VAL A 413 31.83 16.72 -1.16
CA VAL A 413 30.42 17.08 -1.34
C VAL A 413 30.24 18.01 -2.56
N LEU A 414 31.06 19.04 -2.74
CA LEU A 414 31.05 19.91 -3.94
C LEU A 414 31.31 19.10 -5.23
N ARG A 415 32.22 18.13 -5.20
CA ARG A 415 32.47 17.21 -6.32
C ARG A 415 31.30 16.27 -6.55
N ASP A 416 30.70 15.72 -5.50
CA ASP A 416 29.54 14.84 -5.62
C ASP A 416 28.26 15.61 -6.03
N LEU A 417 28.20 16.93 -5.80
CA LEU A 417 27.14 17.85 -6.25
C LEU A 417 27.36 18.38 -7.67
N SER A 418 28.59 18.66 -8.09
CA SER A 418 28.88 19.33 -9.36
C SER A 418 28.48 18.50 -10.58
N PHE A 419 28.62 17.17 -10.51
CA PHE A 419 28.31 16.31 -11.65
C PHE A 419 26.80 16.07 -11.89
N PRO A 420 25.95 15.75 -10.89
CA PRO A 420 24.50 15.66 -11.10
C PRO A 420 23.91 16.99 -11.57
N VAL A 421 24.40 18.11 -11.03
CA VAL A 421 23.99 19.46 -11.45
C VAL A 421 24.40 19.74 -12.88
N ALA A 422 25.63 19.42 -13.28
CA ALA A 422 26.09 19.58 -14.67
C ALA A 422 25.31 18.68 -15.65
N GLY A 423 25.02 17.44 -15.27
CA GLY A 423 24.22 16.51 -16.08
C GLY A 423 22.77 16.97 -16.26
N THR A 424 22.14 17.45 -15.18
CA THR A 424 20.78 18.01 -15.21
C THR A 424 20.74 19.29 -16.04
N ALA A 425 21.70 20.19 -15.84
CA ALA A 425 21.81 21.43 -16.60
C ALA A 425 22.03 21.15 -18.09
N LEU A 426 22.87 20.18 -18.44
CA LEU A 426 23.10 19.77 -19.83
C LEU A 426 21.84 19.16 -20.46
N ALA A 427 21.12 18.29 -19.73
CA ALA A 427 19.85 17.72 -20.20
C ALA A 427 18.78 18.81 -20.42
N LEU A 428 18.68 19.77 -19.49
CA LEU A 428 17.77 20.92 -19.60
C LEU A 428 18.16 21.89 -20.72
N MET A 429 19.46 22.07 -20.99
CA MET A 429 19.97 22.89 -22.10
C MET A 429 19.75 22.24 -23.47
N LEU A 430 19.79 20.91 -23.54
CA LEU A 430 19.57 20.17 -24.78
C LEU A 430 18.07 19.99 -25.09
N ALA A 431 17.20 19.96 -24.07
CA ALA A 431 15.78 19.71 -24.23
C ALA A 431 15.04 20.66 -25.23
N PRO A 432 15.33 21.98 -25.30
CA PRO A 432 14.71 22.88 -26.27
C PRO A 432 15.23 22.70 -27.70
N ARG A 433 16.47 22.20 -27.86
CA ARG A 433 17.10 22.01 -29.19
C ARG A 433 16.59 20.76 -29.91
N LEU A 434 15.85 19.90 -29.22
CA LEU A 434 15.22 18.70 -29.77
C LEU A 434 14.06 19.00 -30.73
N GLY A 435 13.60 20.25 -30.82
CA GLY A 435 12.53 20.70 -31.71
C GLY A 435 12.99 21.37 -33.01
N SER A 436 14.30 21.41 -33.32
CA SER A 436 14.84 22.16 -34.47
C SER A 436 15.40 21.22 -35.55
N ASP A 437 14.73 21.21 -36.71
CA ASP A 437 15.09 20.84 -38.09
C ASP A 437 15.92 19.58 -38.43
N ASN A 438 16.38 18.77 -37.47
CA ASN A 438 16.91 17.43 -37.75
C ASN A 438 16.49 16.44 -36.65
N GLY A 439 15.34 15.79 -36.85
CA GLY A 439 14.75 14.87 -35.87
C GLY A 439 15.66 13.69 -35.50
N ALA A 440 16.47 13.18 -36.42
CA ALA A 440 17.35 12.04 -36.19
C ALA A 440 18.56 12.36 -35.30
N THR A 441 19.21 13.50 -35.50
CA THR A 441 20.36 13.93 -34.66
C THR A 441 19.89 14.35 -33.28
N SER A 442 18.75 15.03 -33.18
CA SER A 442 18.11 15.36 -31.90
C SER A 442 17.76 14.10 -31.10
N LEU A 443 17.16 13.09 -31.74
CA LEU A 443 16.83 11.81 -31.11
C LEU A 443 18.08 11.03 -30.68
N LEU A 444 19.13 11.02 -31.52
CA LEU A 444 20.41 10.38 -31.19
C LEU A 444 21.08 11.04 -29.98
N LEU A 445 21.14 12.38 -29.94
CA LEU A 445 21.73 13.13 -28.82
C LEU A 445 20.95 12.92 -27.53
N LEU A 446 19.61 12.88 -27.59
CA LEU A 446 18.77 12.53 -26.44
C LEU A 446 19.05 11.11 -25.95
N THR A 447 19.15 10.15 -26.87
CA THR A 447 19.43 8.74 -26.55
C THR A 447 20.79 8.59 -25.88
N LEU A 448 21.83 9.22 -26.42
CA LEU A 448 23.17 9.22 -25.84
C LEU A 448 23.20 9.91 -24.47
N ALA A 449 22.47 11.02 -24.28
CA ALA A 449 22.36 11.70 -23.00
C ALA A 449 21.65 10.83 -21.94
N ILE A 450 20.61 10.08 -22.32
CA ILE A 450 19.93 9.13 -21.45
C ILE A 450 20.87 7.98 -21.07
N ILE A 451 21.57 7.37 -22.05
CA ILE A 451 22.54 6.29 -21.80
C ILE A 451 23.66 6.76 -20.88
N PHE A 452 24.23 7.94 -21.14
CA PHE A 452 25.26 8.53 -20.29
C PHE A 452 24.74 8.78 -18.88
N SER A 453 23.53 9.33 -18.74
CA SER A 453 22.91 9.58 -17.42
C SER A 453 22.67 8.29 -16.65
N ILE A 454 22.23 7.22 -17.32
CA ILE A 454 22.05 5.88 -16.72
C ILE A 454 23.40 5.32 -16.29
N ALA A 455 24.39 5.29 -17.19
CA ALA A 455 25.72 4.75 -16.91
C ALA A 455 26.39 5.52 -15.76
N PHE A 456 26.32 6.84 -15.78
CA PHE A 456 26.86 7.70 -14.72
C PHE A 456 26.18 7.46 -13.37
N THR A 457 24.86 7.31 -13.37
CA THR A 457 24.09 6.99 -12.16
C THR A 457 24.51 5.63 -11.62
N MET A 458 24.67 4.61 -12.48
CA MET A 458 25.17 3.29 -12.09
C MET A 458 26.59 3.35 -11.50
N LEU A 459 27.50 4.09 -12.12
CA LEU A 459 28.87 4.28 -11.61
C LEU A 459 28.89 5.01 -10.26
N SER A 460 27.87 5.82 -9.99
CA SER A 460 27.72 6.55 -8.72
C SER A 460 27.14 5.69 -7.60
N ALA A 461 26.72 4.44 -7.88
CA ALA A 461 26.00 3.59 -6.95
C ALA A 461 26.77 3.27 -5.66
N GLY A 462 28.09 3.39 -5.63
CA GLY A 462 28.88 3.23 -4.39
C GLY A 462 28.80 4.42 -3.42
N ARG A 463 28.24 5.56 -3.84
CA ARG A 463 28.17 6.81 -3.08
C ARG A 463 26.71 7.29 -2.94
N PRO A 464 26.06 7.08 -1.78
CA PRO A 464 24.61 7.26 -1.66
C PRO A 464 24.12 8.69 -1.92
N LEU A 465 24.87 9.72 -1.49
CA LEU A 465 24.50 11.12 -1.74
C LEU A 465 24.47 11.43 -3.23
N ARG A 466 25.56 11.13 -3.95
CA ARG A 466 25.67 11.35 -5.39
C ARG A 466 24.63 10.53 -6.16
N PHE A 467 24.49 9.25 -5.81
CA PHE A 467 23.50 8.37 -6.43
C PHE A 467 22.07 8.89 -6.24
N GLY A 468 21.71 9.28 -5.01
CA GLY A 468 20.40 9.85 -4.71
C GLY A 468 20.12 11.13 -5.49
N LEU A 469 21.09 12.04 -5.60
CA LEU A 469 20.97 13.25 -6.42
C LEU A 469 20.78 12.92 -7.92
N CYS A 470 21.48 11.92 -8.45
CA CYS A 470 21.26 11.45 -9.82
C CYS A 470 19.84 10.88 -10.02
N ILE A 471 19.33 10.11 -9.06
CA ILE A 471 17.94 9.58 -9.12
C ILE A 471 16.93 10.73 -9.09
N VAL A 472 17.13 11.74 -8.23
CA VAL A 472 16.29 12.95 -8.21
C VAL A 472 16.33 13.67 -9.55
N ALA A 473 17.53 13.88 -10.11
CA ALA A 473 17.70 14.51 -11.42
C ALA A 473 16.96 13.75 -12.54
N LEU A 474 17.10 12.42 -12.57
CA LEU A 474 16.40 11.56 -13.54
C LEU A 474 14.89 11.63 -13.38
N ALA A 475 14.39 11.60 -12.14
CA ALA A 475 12.96 11.69 -11.86
C ALA A 475 12.39 13.06 -12.26
N VAL A 476 13.07 14.17 -11.91
CA VAL A 476 12.68 15.53 -12.28
C VAL A 476 12.68 15.70 -13.80
N PHE A 477 13.74 15.22 -14.47
CA PHE A 477 13.81 15.20 -15.93
C PHE A 477 12.61 14.44 -16.52
N GLY A 478 12.25 13.29 -15.95
CA GLY A 478 11.11 12.52 -16.43
C GLY A 478 9.75 13.18 -16.23
N LEU A 479 9.54 13.81 -15.10
CA LEU A 479 8.33 14.59 -14.85
C LEU A 479 8.20 15.77 -15.83
N GLN A 480 9.28 16.50 -16.10
CA GLN A 480 9.27 17.64 -17.02
C GLN A 480 9.17 17.22 -18.49
N PHE A 481 9.83 16.14 -18.88
CA PHE A 481 9.74 15.62 -20.25
C PHE A 481 8.34 15.07 -20.53
N GLY A 482 7.75 14.34 -19.58
CA GLY A 482 6.37 13.88 -19.65
C GLY A 482 5.36 15.02 -19.75
N GLU A 483 5.60 16.15 -19.08
CA GLU A 483 4.80 17.37 -19.22
C GLU A 483 4.91 18.01 -20.60
N ARG A 484 6.13 18.13 -21.15
CA ARG A 484 6.32 18.70 -22.50
C ARG A 484 5.73 17.82 -23.60
N ALA A 485 5.82 16.50 -23.45
CA ALA A 485 5.09 15.55 -24.29
C ALA A 485 3.57 15.59 -24.06
N SER A 486 3.11 16.21 -22.97
CA SER A 486 1.70 16.39 -22.60
C SER A 486 1.28 17.87 -22.66
N ALA A 487 1.81 18.68 -23.59
CA ALA A 487 1.54 20.13 -23.69
C ALA A 487 0.04 20.52 -23.82
N ASP A 488 -0.85 19.53 -23.94
CA ASP A 488 -2.29 19.64 -24.13
C ASP A 488 -3.15 19.28 -22.89
N VAL A 489 -2.60 19.29 -21.67
CA VAL A 489 -3.38 18.99 -20.46
C VAL A 489 -4.36 20.14 -20.14
N ALA A 490 -5.66 19.87 -20.24
CA ALA A 490 -6.74 20.84 -19.97
C ALA A 490 -7.19 20.85 -18.51
N HIS A 491 -7.12 19.71 -17.82
CA HIS A 491 -7.45 19.58 -16.40
C HIS A 491 -6.75 18.38 -15.79
N ARG A 492 -6.45 18.47 -14.50
CA ARG A 492 -5.93 17.38 -13.70
C ARG A 492 -6.36 17.55 -12.25
N ASP A 493 -6.82 16.47 -11.64
CA ASP A 493 -6.99 16.39 -10.19
C ASP A 493 -6.84 14.94 -9.70
N ARG A 494 -6.87 14.77 -8.38
CA ARG A 494 -6.76 13.48 -7.69
C ARG A 494 -7.75 13.45 -6.54
N THR A 495 -8.50 12.36 -6.40
CA THR A 495 -9.51 12.15 -5.36
C THR A 495 -9.25 10.83 -4.62
N PHE A 496 -10.18 10.46 -3.73
CA PHE A 496 -10.19 9.15 -3.08
C PHE A 496 -10.40 7.99 -4.08
N PHE A 497 -11.05 8.24 -5.23
CA PHE A 497 -11.43 7.20 -6.19
C PHE A 497 -10.41 7.03 -7.32
N GLY A 498 -9.57 8.03 -7.59
CA GLY A 498 -8.52 7.92 -8.59
C GLY A 498 -7.87 9.24 -8.98
N THR A 499 -7.10 9.20 -10.06
CA THR A 499 -6.55 10.38 -10.74
C THR A 499 -7.38 10.69 -11.97
N HIS A 500 -7.66 11.97 -12.22
CA HIS A 500 -8.39 12.42 -13.40
C HIS A 500 -7.49 13.28 -14.27
N LEU A 501 -7.53 13.03 -15.56
CA LEU A 501 -6.71 13.73 -16.53
C LEU A 501 -7.53 14.02 -17.79
N ILE A 502 -7.67 15.30 -18.12
CA ILE A 502 -8.27 15.75 -19.37
C ILE A 502 -7.15 16.28 -20.26
N LYS A 503 -7.03 15.70 -21.45
CA LYS A 503 -6.04 16.10 -22.47
C LYS A 503 -6.74 16.49 -23.75
N ARG A 504 -6.22 17.49 -24.44
CA ARG A 504 -6.56 17.76 -25.84
C ARG A 504 -5.69 16.85 -26.73
N ASP A 505 -6.31 16.31 -27.76
CA ASP A 505 -5.65 15.54 -28.82
C ASP A 505 -5.82 16.36 -30.10
N ALA A 506 -4.74 17.04 -30.51
CA ALA A 506 -4.76 17.92 -31.67
C ALA A 506 -5.00 17.15 -32.98
N GLU A 507 -4.50 15.92 -33.08
CA GLU A 507 -4.68 15.08 -34.28
C GLU A 507 -6.15 14.62 -34.42
N LYS A 508 -6.79 14.29 -33.30
CA LYS A 508 -8.19 13.85 -33.28
C LYS A 508 -9.22 14.99 -33.15
N ASP A 509 -8.75 16.22 -32.98
CA ASP A 509 -9.56 17.40 -32.64
C ASP A 509 -10.57 17.09 -31.52
N ALA A 510 -10.07 16.51 -30.42
CA ALA A 510 -10.89 15.98 -29.34
C ALA A 510 -10.32 16.26 -27.95
N LEU A 511 -11.19 16.30 -26.95
CA LEU A 511 -10.84 16.17 -25.53
C LEU A 511 -10.95 14.70 -25.13
N LEU A 512 -9.95 14.20 -24.42
CA LEU A 512 -9.87 12.85 -23.90
C LEU A 512 -9.92 12.90 -22.37
N PHE A 513 -10.80 12.10 -21.77
CA PHE A 513 -10.93 11.96 -20.33
C PHE A 513 -10.33 10.63 -19.87
N TYR A 514 -9.32 10.70 -19.03
CA TYR A 514 -8.70 9.55 -18.39
C TYR A 514 -9.02 9.52 -16.89
N HIS A 515 -9.37 8.34 -16.39
CA HIS A 515 -9.40 8.02 -14.97
C HIS A 515 -8.34 6.92 -14.72
N GLY A 516 -7.25 7.27 -14.03
CA GLY A 516 -6.04 6.43 -14.03
C GLY A 516 -5.42 6.34 -15.43
N SER A 517 -5.20 5.13 -15.92
CA SER A 517 -4.71 4.83 -17.28
C SER A 517 -5.82 4.63 -18.31
N THR A 518 -7.08 4.47 -17.88
CA THR A 518 -8.22 4.11 -18.74
C THR A 518 -8.89 5.34 -19.35
N LEU A 519 -9.20 5.30 -20.65
CA LEU A 519 -9.94 6.35 -21.37
C LEU A 519 -11.45 6.18 -21.14
N HIS A 520 -12.07 7.08 -20.37
CA HIS A 520 -13.50 7.06 -19.99
C HIS A 520 -14.37 8.07 -20.75
N GLY A 521 -13.84 8.65 -21.81
CA GLY A 521 -14.63 9.48 -22.71
C GLY A 521 -13.77 10.25 -23.67
N ALA A 522 -14.34 10.53 -24.83
CA ALA A 522 -13.74 11.45 -25.79
C ALA A 522 -14.83 12.35 -26.37
N GLN A 523 -14.52 13.62 -26.60
CA GLN A 523 -15.46 14.54 -27.22
C GLN A 523 -14.78 15.40 -28.28
N HIS A 524 -15.35 15.45 -29.48
CA HIS A 524 -14.89 16.37 -30.51
C HIS A 524 -15.07 17.83 -30.08
N LEU A 525 -14.08 18.65 -30.41
CA LEU A 525 -14.08 20.08 -30.10
C LEU A 525 -15.02 20.86 -31.04
N SER A 526 -15.18 20.40 -32.28
CA SER A 526 -16.07 21.04 -33.24
C SER A 526 -17.54 21.00 -32.81
N ALA A 527 -18.22 22.15 -32.94
CA ALA A 527 -19.61 22.29 -32.50
C ALA A 527 -20.59 21.35 -33.24
N ALA A 528 -20.30 21.02 -34.51
CA ALA A 528 -21.12 20.12 -35.31
C ALA A 528 -21.08 18.66 -34.80
N ARG A 529 -19.94 18.24 -34.23
CA ARG A 529 -19.67 16.84 -33.85
C ARG A 529 -19.66 16.61 -32.34
N ARG A 530 -19.85 17.66 -31.53
CA ARG A 530 -19.79 17.58 -30.05
C ARG A 530 -20.80 16.63 -29.40
N ARG A 531 -21.89 16.26 -30.10
CA ARG A 531 -22.88 15.28 -29.64
C ARG A 531 -22.64 13.87 -30.18
N GLU A 532 -21.64 13.70 -31.05
CA GLU A 532 -21.29 12.38 -31.57
C GLU A 532 -20.69 11.54 -30.46
N ARG A 533 -21.32 10.40 -30.19
CA ARG A 533 -20.81 9.38 -29.26
C ARG A 533 -19.55 8.73 -29.87
N GLN A 534 -18.50 8.69 -29.08
CA GLN A 534 -17.16 8.17 -29.34
C GLN A 534 -16.92 6.87 -28.53
N THR A 535 -15.63 6.56 -28.31
CA THR A 535 -15.13 5.54 -27.39
C THR A 535 -15.92 4.24 -27.41
N TYR A 536 -16.55 3.85 -26.30
CA TYR A 536 -17.35 2.64 -26.17
C TYR A 536 -18.87 2.91 -26.18
N TYR A 537 -19.29 4.16 -26.42
CA TYR A 537 -20.71 4.54 -26.54
C TYR A 537 -21.17 4.77 -27.99
N HIS A 538 -20.31 4.60 -28.99
CA HIS A 538 -20.74 4.69 -30.39
C HIS A 538 -21.82 3.65 -30.73
N GLY A 539 -22.64 3.91 -31.76
CA GLY A 539 -23.85 3.12 -32.03
C GLY A 539 -23.65 1.63 -32.34
N GLY A 540 -22.42 1.20 -32.62
CA GLY A 540 -22.08 -0.18 -32.92
C GLY A 540 -21.85 -1.07 -31.69
N THR A 541 -21.71 -0.48 -30.50
CA THR A 541 -21.41 -1.20 -29.25
C THR A 541 -22.66 -1.80 -28.60
N GLY A 542 -22.47 -2.58 -27.54
CA GLY A 542 -23.58 -3.22 -26.80
C GLY A 542 -24.66 -2.24 -26.36
N VAL A 543 -24.27 -1.12 -25.74
CA VAL A 543 -25.23 -0.08 -25.32
C VAL A 543 -25.95 0.54 -26.52
N GLY A 544 -25.22 0.85 -27.60
CA GLY A 544 -25.82 1.41 -28.81
C GLY A 544 -26.83 0.50 -29.49
N ARG A 545 -26.52 -0.80 -29.55
CA ARG A 545 -27.43 -1.83 -30.09
C ARG A 545 -28.70 -1.99 -29.25
N VAL A 546 -28.60 -1.89 -27.92
CA VAL A 546 -29.78 -1.96 -27.03
C VAL A 546 -30.72 -0.79 -27.30
N PHE A 547 -30.21 0.45 -27.33
CA PHE A 547 -31.04 1.62 -27.64
C PHE A 547 -31.64 1.55 -29.05
N ALA A 548 -30.86 1.10 -30.04
CA ALA A 548 -31.36 0.93 -31.41
C ALA A 548 -32.48 -0.12 -31.49
N ALA A 549 -32.31 -1.27 -30.82
CA ALA A 549 -33.30 -2.34 -30.80
C ALA A 549 -34.60 -1.92 -30.09
N LEU A 550 -34.51 -1.26 -28.94
CA LEU A 550 -35.67 -0.75 -28.20
C LEU A 550 -36.42 0.31 -29.00
N GLY A 551 -35.69 1.21 -29.68
CA GLY A 551 -36.28 2.20 -30.58
C GLY A 551 -37.01 1.55 -31.77
N ALA A 552 -36.37 0.58 -32.44
CA ALA A 552 -36.97 -0.14 -33.57
C ALA A 552 -38.21 -0.96 -33.18
N ALA A 553 -38.26 -1.46 -31.94
CA ALA A 553 -39.41 -2.19 -31.40
C ALA A 553 -40.57 -1.28 -30.93
N GLY A 554 -40.43 0.06 -31.03
CA GLY A 554 -41.41 1.00 -30.46
C GLY A 554 -41.48 0.95 -28.93
N ALA A 555 -40.48 0.36 -28.28
CA ALA A 555 -40.39 0.13 -26.84
C ALA A 555 -39.30 1.02 -26.21
N ALA A 556 -39.18 2.27 -26.67
CA ALA A 556 -38.20 3.20 -26.14
C ALA A 556 -38.45 3.42 -24.63
N PRO A 557 -37.42 3.27 -23.77
CA PRO A 557 -37.60 3.39 -22.32
C PRO A 557 -38.00 4.83 -21.96
N LYS A 558 -38.92 5.02 -21.02
CA LYS A 558 -39.29 6.37 -20.54
C LYS A 558 -38.40 6.81 -19.39
N ARG A 559 -37.96 5.87 -18.55
CA ARG A 559 -37.10 6.09 -17.38
C ARG A 559 -35.82 5.29 -17.52
N VAL A 560 -34.69 5.97 -17.67
CA VAL A 560 -33.38 5.35 -17.83
C VAL A 560 -32.52 5.64 -16.59
N GLY A 561 -32.00 4.59 -15.98
CA GLY A 561 -31.00 4.67 -14.92
C GLY A 561 -29.62 4.30 -15.47
N ALA A 562 -28.58 5.02 -15.06
CA ALA A 562 -27.19 4.69 -15.38
C ALA A 562 -26.34 4.72 -14.10
N ILE A 563 -25.65 3.62 -13.80
CA ILE A 563 -24.65 3.57 -12.74
C ILE A 563 -23.30 3.92 -13.36
N GLY A 564 -22.67 5.00 -12.91
CA GLY A 564 -21.53 5.65 -13.55
C GLY A 564 -21.95 6.81 -14.45
N LEU A 565 -21.05 7.79 -14.61
CA LEU A 565 -21.28 8.97 -15.46
C LEU A 565 -20.18 9.19 -16.51
N GLY A 566 -18.91 8.97 -16.14
CA GLY A 566 -17.77 9.24 -17.03
C GLY A 566 -17.77 10.67 -17.57
N ALA A 567 -17.48 10.85 -18.87
CA ALA A 567 -17.60 12.15 -19.53
C ALA A 567 -19.06 12.60 -19.81
N GLY A 568 -20.06 11.81 -19.40
CA GLY A 568 -21.49 12.05 -19.66
C GLY A 568 -21.96 11.62 -21.06
N GLU A 569 -21.15 10.88 -21.79
CA GLU A 569 -21.35 10.57 -23.21
C GLU A 569 -22.63 9.77 -23.49
N ILE A 570 -22.98 8.84 -22.60
CA ILE A 570 -24.21 8.04 -22.69
C ILE A 570 -25.48 8.90 -22.67
N ALA A 571 -25.43 10.11 -22.09
CA ALA A 571 -26.58 11.02 -22.04
C ALA A 571 -27.10 11.37 -23.44
N CYS A 572 -26.27 11.27 -24.49
CA CYS A 572 -26.70 11.52 -25.87
C CYS A 572 -27.44 10.36 -26.54
N TYR A 573 -27.77 9.30 -25.80
CA TYR A 573 -28.84 8.36 -26.17
C TYR A 573 -30.24 8.86 -25.79
N ARG A 574 -30.35 9.94 -25.03
CA ARG A 574 -31.64 10.48 -24.57
C ARG A 574 -32.53 10.87 -25.75
N GLY A 575 -33.70 10.25 -25.81
CA GLY A 575 -34.82 10.67 -26.66
C GLY A 575 -35.71 11.70 -25.97
N GLU A 576 -36.62 12.30 -26.74
CA GLU A 576 -37.58 13.28 -26.21
C GLU A 576 -38.50 12.66 -25.16
N GLY A 577 -38.77 13.41 -24.08
CA GLY A 577 -39.64 12.97 -22.98
C GLY A 577 -39.06 11.90 -22.05
N GLN A 578 -37.81 11.46 -22.25
CA GLN A 578 -37.17 10.50 -21.36
C GLN A 578 -36.60 11.16 -20.09
N ALA A 579 -36.87 10.54 -18.94
CA ALA A 579 -36.27 10.90 -17.66
C ALA A 579 -35.00 10.06 -17.42
N TRP A 580 -33.88 10.74 -17.12
CA TRP A 580 -32.58 10.11 -16.89
C TRP A 580 -32.11 10.33 -15.46
N THR A 581 -31.61 9.26 -14.83
CA THR A 581 -30.96 9.31 -13.51
C THR A 581 -29.58 8.68 -13.58
N PHE A 582 -28.56 9.41 -13.12
CA PHE A 582 -27.18 8.94 -13.01
C PHE A 582 -26.81 8.70 -11.55
N PHE A 583 -26.10 7.61 -11.27
CA PHE A 583 -25.52 7.32 -9.96
C PHE A 583 -24.00 7.32 -10.07
N GLU A 584 -23.34 8.35 -9.52
CA GLU A 584 -21.89 8.54 -9.66
C GLU A 584 -21.22 8.60 -8.29
N ILE A 585 -20.17 7.80 -8.09
CA ILE A 585 -19.49 7.68 -6.81
C ILE A 585 -18.53 8.85 -6.54
N ASP A 586 -17.91 9.40 -7.59
CA ASP A 586 -16.94 10.48 -7.47
C ASP A 586 -17.55 11.86 -7.81
N PRO A 587 -17.67 12.77 -6.82
CA PRO A 587 -18.12 14.15 -7.07
C PRO A 587 -17.27 14.91 -8.09
N ALA A 588 -15.99 14.57 -8.28
CA ALA A 588 -15.13 15.18 -9.29
C ALA A 588 -15.57 14.82 -10.71
N VAL A 589 -15.95 13.57 -10.96
CA VAL A 589 -16.50 13.13 -12.26
C VAL A 589 -17.78 13.88 -12.59
N VAL A 590 -18.65 14.09 -11.60
CA VAL A 590 -19.87 14.91 -11.77
C VAL A 590 -19.52 16.34 -12.18
N ARG A 591 -18.53 16.99 -11.53
CA ARG A 591 -18.08 18.33 -11.94
C ARG A 591 -17.50 18.33 -13.35
N ILE A 592 -16.76 17.29 -13.72
CA ILE A 592 -16.14 17.16 -15.04
C ILE A 592 -17.20 17.09 -16.14
N ALA A 593 -18.23 16.26 -15.96
CA ALA A 593 -19.28 16.04 -16.96
C ALA A 593 -20.36 17.15 -16.97
N ALA A 594 -20.77 17.66 -15.79
CA ALA A 594 -21.93 18.54 -15.66
C ALA A 594 -21.61 20.04 -15.80
N SER A 595 -20.36 20.46 -15.54
CA SER A 595 -20.00 21.90 -15.54
C SER A 595 -20.09 22.58 -16.91
N GLY A 596 -20.06 21.80 -17.99
CA GLY A 596 -19.98 22.34 -19.35
C GLY A 596 -18.63 22.98 -19.70
N ARG A 597 -17.64 22.96 -18.79
CA ARG A 597 -16.31 23.55 -18.96
C ARG A 597 -15.41 22.71 -19.86
N TRP A 598 -15.49 21.38 -19.71
CA TRP A 598 -14.65 20.44 -20.46
C TRP A 598 -15.49 19.58 -21.39
N PHE A 599 -16.54 18.94 -20.86
CA PHE A 599 -17.45 18.13 -21.65
C PHE A 599 -18.83 18.76 -21.78
N ARG A 600 -19.44 18.58 -22.95
CA ARG A 600 -20.75 19.16 -23.32
C ARG A 600 -21.87 18.15 -23.47
N TYR A 601 -21.60 16.85 -23.33
CA TYR A 601 -22.61 15.79 -23.51
C TYR A 601 -23.80 15.98 -22.55
N LEU A 602 -23.55 16.05 -21.25
CA LEU A 602 -24.64 16.17 -20.27
C LEU A 602 -25.41 17.50 -20.41
N PRO A 603 -24.76 18.69 -20.46
CA PRO A 603 -25.47 19.95 -20.66
C PRO A 603 -26.28 20.05 -21.97
N ASP A 604 -25.86 19.35 -23.03
CA ASP A 604 -26.51 19.46 -24.34
C ASP A 604 -27.58 18.40 -24.61
N CYS A 605 -27.42 17.20 -24.04
CA CYS A 605 -28.27 16.05 -24.33
C CYS A 605 -29.25 15.75 -23.19
N ALA A 606 -28.86 15.96 -21.93
CA ALA A 606 -29.70 15.70 -20.76
C ALA A 606 -29.45 16.72 -19.62
N PRO A 607 -29.70 18.04 -19.85
CA PRO A 607 -29.46 19.09 -18.86
C PRO A 607 -30.32 18.95 -17.59
N ASP A 608 -31.44 18.24 -17.70
CA ASP A 608 -32.43 17.98 -16.66
C ASP A 608 -32.24 16.62 -15.96
N ALA A 609 -31.19 15.86 -16.29
CA ALA A 609 -30.94 14.56 -15.68
C ALA A 609 -30.65 14.69 -14.18
N ARG A 610 -31.25 13.80 -13.37
CA ARG A 610 -30.99 13.71 -11.93
C ARG A 610 -29.65 13.01 -11.71
N ILE A 611 -28.74 13.64 -10.96
CA ILE A 611 -27.45 13.02 -10.58
C ILE A 611 -27.47 12.74 -9.08
N VAL A 612 -27.29 11.47 -8.71
CA VAL A 612 -27.22 11.01 -7.32
C VAL A 612 -25.78 10.65 -7.01
N VAL A 613 -25.16 11.40 -6.11
CA VAL A 613 -23.76 11.19 -5.72
C VAL A 613 -23.66 10.12 -4.63
N GLY A 614 -22.87 9.07 -4.88
CA GLY A 614 -22.59 7.99 -3.95
C GLY A 614 -22.39 6.65 -4.65
N ASP A 615 -22.10 5.61 -3.88
CA ASP A 615 -21.98 4.24 -4.39
C ASP A 615 -23.27 3.84 -5.13
N GLY A 616 -23.14 3.43 -6.39
CA GLY A 616 -24.27 3.18 -7.28
C GLY A 616 -25.23 2.11 -6.78
N ARG A 617 -24.73 1.05 -6.14
CA ARG A 617 -25.55 -0.03 -5.59
C ARG A 617 -26.31 0.44 -4.35
N LEU A 618 -25.62 1.16 -3.45
CA LEU A 618 -26.21 1.64 -2.20
C LEU A 618 -27.21 2.78 -2.41
N THR A 619 -26.98 3.62 -3.40
CA THR A 619 -27.90 4.72 -3.77
C THR A 619 -29.10 4.20 -4.54
N LEU A 620 -28.90 3.28 -5.50
CA LEU A 620 -29.99 2.62 -6.22
C LEU A 620 -30.94 1.84 -5.29
N ALA A 621 -30.41 1.23 -4.22
CA ALA A 621 -31.22 0.53 -3.21
C ALA A 621 -32.26 1.42 -2.52
N ARG A 622 -32.08 2.75 -2.55
CA ARG A 622 -33.01 3.72 -1.96
C ARG A 622 -34.12 4.15 -2.92
N GLU A 623 -33.99 3.86 -4.21
CA GLU A 623 -35.05 4.15 -5.17
C GLU A 623 -36.21 3.14 -5.01
N PRO A 624 -37.46 3.53 -5.30
CA PRO A 624 -38.59 2.62 -5.31
C PRO A 624 -38.40 1.42 -6.26
N ALA A 625 -39.11 0.32 -6.02
CA ALA A 625 -39.18 -0.78 -6.98
C ALA A 625 -39.77 -0.31 -8.32
N ALA A 626 -39.39 -0.96 -9.42
CA ALA A 626 -39.84 -0.63 -10.79
C ALA A 626 -39.65 0.86 -11.18
N SER A 627 -38.56 1.48 -10.73
CA SER A 627 -38.24 2.89 -11.02
C SER A 627 -37.70 3.13 -12.43
N PHE A 628 -37.14 2.11 -13.09
CA PHE A 628 -36.47 2.24 -14.37
C PHE A 628 -37.00 1.23 -15.40
N ASP A 629 -37.10 1.64 -16.65
CA ASP A 629 -37.45 0.75 -17.77
C ASP A 629 -36.17 0.19 -18.43
N LEU A 630 -35.05 0.90 -18.27
CA LEU A 630 -33.72 0.47 -18.67
C LEU A 630 -32.71 0.89 -17.61
N LEU A 631 -31.86 -0.04 -17.18
CA LEU A 631 -30.74 0.21 -16.28
C LEU A 631 -29.43 -0.13 -16.99
N VAL A 632 -28.53 0.85 -17.09
CA VAL A 632 -27.19 0.68 -17.66
C VAL A 632 -26.17 0.62 -16.53
N LEU A 633 -25.34 -0.42 -16.53
CA LEU A 633 -24.26 -0.60 -15.56
C LEU A 633 -22.94 -0.22 -16.22
N ASP A 634 -22.45 0.97 -15.90
CA ASP A 634 -21.28 1.63 -16.50
C ASP A 634 -20.32 2.13 -15.42
N ALA A 635 -20.16 1.33 -14.37
CA ALA A 635 -19.26 1.60 -13.28
C ALA A 635 -18.01 0.72 -13.40
N PHE A 636 -16.90 1.39 -13.67
CA PHE A 636 -15.59 0.76 -13.82
C PHE A 636 -14.59 1.42 -12.87
N ALA A 637 -13.71 0.60 -12.30
CA ALA A 637 -12.49 1.06 -11.66
C ALA A 637 -11.35 0.65 -12.60
N SER A 638 -10.84 1.59 -13.42
CA SER A 638 -9.95 1.24 -14.54
C SER A 638 -10.64 0.22 -15.47
N ASP A 639 -9.99 -0.89 -15.83
CA ASP A 639 -10.51 -1.88 -16.78
C ASP A 639 -11.35 -3.00 -16.11
N SER A 640 -11.72 -2.87 -14.82
CA SER A 640 -12.51 -3.89 -14.11
C SER A 640 -13.84 -3.37 -13.56
N ILE A 641 -14.83 -4.27 -13.51
CA ILE A 641 -16.10 -4.01 -12.82
C ILE A 641 -15.89 -4.28 -11.32
N PRO A 642 -16.19 -3.32 -10.43
CA PRO A 642 -16.08 -3.54 -8.99
C PRO A 642 -16.89 -4.75 -8.53
N ALA A 643 -16.25 -5.67 -7.80
CA ALA A 643 -16.84 -6.97 -7.46
C ALA A 643 -18.19 -6.89 -6.73
N HIS A 644 -18.41 -5.87 -5.91
CA HIS A 644 -19.67 -5.67 -5.19
C HIS A 644 -20.87 -5.34 -6.11
N LEU A 645 -20.63 -4.89 -7.35
CA LEU A 645 -21.65 -4.61 -8.36
C LEU A 645 -22.09 -5.85 -9.16
N VAL A 646 -21.36 -6.96 -9.06
CA VAL A 646 -21.60 -8.21 -9.82
C VAL A 646 -21.94 -9.39 -8.91
N THR A 647 -22.44 -9.11 -7.71
CA THR A 647 -22.92 -10.13 -6.76
C THR A 647 -24.37 -10.55 -7.06
N ARG A 648 -24.79 -11.71 -6.57
CA ARG A 648 -26.19 -12.18 -6.72
C ARG A 648 -27.18 -11.19 -6.08
N GLU A 649 -26.78 -10.60 -4.96
CA GLU A 649 -27.52 -9.59 -4.23
C GLU A 649 -27.66 -8.30 -5.05
N ALA A 650 -26.59 -7.88 -5.74
CA ALA A 650 -26.64 -6.73 -6.64
C ALA A 650 -27.56 -6.98 -7.83
N PHE A 651 -27.49 -8.14 -8.49
CA PHE A 651 -28.41 -8.48 -9.59
C PHE A 651 -29.87 -8.57 -9.14
N ARG A 652 -30.15 -9.11 -7.94
CA ARG A 652 -31.50 -9.10 -7.38
C ARG A 652 -32.02 -7.68 -7.20
N LEU A 653 -31.18 -6.78 -6.68
CA LEU A 653 -31.51 -5.36 -6.56
C LEU A 653 -31.80 -4.75 -7.94
N TYR A 654 -30.96 -5.00 -8.96
CA TYR A 654 -31.15 -4.43 -10.29
C TYR A 654 -32.49 -4.87 -10.91
N LEU A 655 -32.83 -6.15 -10.79
CA LEU A 655 -34.09 -6.70 -11.27
C LEU A 655 -35.30 -6.12 -10.52
N GLU A 656 -35.19 -5.87 -9.22
CA GLU A 656 -36.25 -5.22 -8.43
C GLU A 656 -36.52 -3.77 -8.88
N LYS A 657 -35.50 -3.08 -9.39
CA LYS A 657 -35.63 -1.69 -9.86
C LYS A 657 -36.08 -1.56 -11.32
N LEU A 658 -36.10 -2.65 -12.07
CA LEU A 658 -36.64 -2.70 -13.44
C LEU A 658 -38.17 -2.90 -13.42
N ALA A 659 -38.86 -2.23 -14.34
CA ALA A 659 -40.32 -2.21 -14.47
C ALA A 659 -40.89 -3.35 -15.34
#